data_AF-A0A2S4KNR0-F1
#
_entry.id   AF-A0A2S4KNR0-F1
#
_cell.length_a   1.000
_cell.length_b   1.000
_cell.length_c   1.000
_cell.angle_alpha   90.00
_cell.angle_beta   90.00
_cell.angle_gamma   90.00
#
_symmetry.space_group_name_H-M   'P 1'
#
loop_
_entity.id
_entity.type
_entity.pdbx_description
1 polymer ?
#
loop_
_entity_poly.entity_id
_entity_poly.type
_entity_poly.pdbx_seq_one_letter_code
_entity_poly.pdbx_strand_id
1 'polypeptide(L)'
;MVRRGLGLPLVGLLTCAIDLVVSTLPMRPLPPPQGQACPDMCRETGTNAANWTVVAGFDQLSACPRPILLDFSLDIPATERQFIRTCDAWGPYYYYTPAPSFRIASEEGTDQVVPHLAWSAAGSNPERAGHRAVTAVKEIQSHLQRATTAWNKTILFGAFGGATVGVYIGENMLNPSVADSLFEPFMKKIRTVGIGPSKAALLQVCGQTRTGDRTFGVIAAASSHLSTVQAAVNLWANATCVDTSGYAESSELESIAIRARLLAVPPPSNATTNLTTSHAARMSSLNARDECRTIQVVSGDSCWALSGRCGISPDDFTKYNPDSKLCSSLKPGQHVCCSSGTMPDFTPKPNPDGSCAVYETKSGDSCYAIAAANGLEPKDLEDLNKQTWGWAGCDSLWVGVRMCLSKGDPPMPAPISNAICGPQKPDTRTPPRGSNISELNPCPLNACCNIASRLTRRELQWGQCGTTEEFCVDTRGDGAPGTAKKGTYGCISNCGMDIVKGAPPAQFIKLGYFEAFNLRRECLNMDIRQIDPSYTHLHFAFGVLTDDFQVRLEDEYAKYEFEQFKKLRGPKRVLSFGGWTFSAERPYYTIFRNGMKPENRDKLASNIANFVNDNRLDGVDIDWEYPGAPDIPGIPPPDNPDEGTSYAMFLRILRSKLNSDKSLSIAAPASYWYLKQFPIRIIAQVVDYIVFMTYDLHGQWDSTNTWANPSCPSGNCLRSHVNLTETLSALVPRSASTYSKSLITKAGVPSSKVIVGVTSYGRSFQMVDPSCTGPNCFFTGGPEVGDSGAMKGRCTATAGYISNAEIKEIAAGPGAKTWFDKDSDSNIMTYNGDN
;
A
#
# COMPACT_ATOMS: atom_id res chain seq x y z
N MET A 1 -55.71 40.52 30.53
CA MET A 1 -55.34 41.71 31.35
C MET A 1 -54.00 41.43 32.01
N VAL A 2 -53.05 42.33 31.82
CA VAL A 2 -51.67 42.29 32.31
C VAL A 2 -51.62 42.59 33.81
N ARG A 3 -50.80 41.86 34.59
CA ARG A 3 -49.86 42.47 35.54
C ARG A 3 -48.81 41.49 36.08
N ARG A 4 -47.56 41.99 36.02
CA ARG A 4 -46.29 41.47 36.55
C ARG A 4 -46.26 41.51 38.08
N GLY A 5 -45.32 40.76 38.68
CA GLY A 5 -44.68 41.25 39.91
C GLY A 5 -43.82 40.26 40.69
N LEU A 6 -42.51 40.56 40.69
CA LEU A 6 -41.54 40.42 41.78
C LEU A 6 -40.87 39.06 42.07
N GLY A 7 -39.53 39.11 42.00
CA GLY A 7 -38.60 38.12 42.53
C GLY A 7 -38.15 38.40 43.96
N LEU A 8 -37.44 37.42 44.52
CA LEU A 8 -36.78 37.36 45.84
C LEU A 8 -35.64 36.28 45.73
N PRO A 9 -34.69 36.14 46.69
CA PRO A 9 -33.31 36.58 46.57
C PRO A 9 -32.24 35.46 46.78
N LEU A 10 -30.96 35.88 46.70
CA LEU A 10 -29.74 35.15 47.12
C LEU A 10 -29.76 34.69 48.59
N VAL A 11 -29.15 33.53 48.87
CA VAL A 11 -28.05 33.20 49.83
C VAL A 11 -27.81 31.69 49.63
N GLY A 12 -26.67 31.12 49.28
CA GLY A 12 -25.28 31.33 49.69
C GLY A 12 -24.80 29.99 50.25
N LEU A 13 -23.77 29.36 49.67
CA LEU A 13 -23.08 28.21 50.31
C LEU A 13 -21.72 27.93 49.65
N LEU A 14 -20.70 28.12 50.50
CA LEU A 14 -19.39 27.49 50.58
C LEU A 14 -18.75 26.90 49.32
N THR A 15 -17.67 27.55 48.92
CA THR A 15 -16.56 27.01 48.14
C THR A 15 -15.84 25.89 48.90
N CYS A 16 -15.86 24.67 48.36
CA CYS A 16 -14.82 23.67 48.55
C CYS A 16 -14.10 23.50 47.21
N ALA A 17 -12.83 23.91 47.16
CA ALA A 17 -11.97 23.71 46.02
C ALA A 17 -11.57 22.23 45.94
N ILE A 18 -11.97 21.56 44.85
CA ILE A 18 -11.36 20.32 44.38
C ILE A 18 -10.69 20.68 43.06
N ASP A 19 -9.36 20.66 43.06
CA ASP A 19 -8.51 20.79 41.89
C ASP A 19 -8.81 19.64 40.91
N LEU A 20 -9.53 19.95 39.84
CA LEU A 20 -9.61 19.12 38.64
C LEU A 20 -8.44 19.48 37.74
N VAL A 21 -7.35 18.71 37.86
CA VAL A 21 -6.31 18.63 36.84
C VAL A 21 -6.94 18.05 35.58
N VAL A 22 -7.41 18.92 34.69
CA VAL A 22 -7.73 18.56 33.31
C VAL A 22 -6.39 18.35 32.61
N SER A 23 -5.93 17.10 32.57
CA SER A 23 -4.90 16.66 31.65
C SER A 23 -5.43 16.84 30.23
N THR A 24 -5.04 17.94 29.59
CA THR A 24 -5.22 18.16 28.14
C THR A 24 -4.32 17.20 27.37
N LEU A 25 -4.77 15.96 27.24
CA LEU A 25 -4.26 15.07 26.20
C LEU A 25 -4.57 15.73 24.84
N PRO A 26 -3.59 15.85 23.93
CA PRO A 26 -3.88 16.36 22.60
C PRO A 26 -4.85 15.39 21.93
N MET A 27 -6.05 15.87 21.61
CA MET A 27 -7.01 15.09 20.82
C MET A 27 -6.31 14.67 19.53
N ARG A 28 -6.10 13.36 19.36
CA ARG A 28 -5.75 12.78 18.05
C ARG A 28 -6.86 13.20 17.07
N PRO A 29 -6.52 13.82 15.93
CA PRO A 29 -7.53 14.07 14.90
C PRO A 29 -8.12 12.74 14.48
N LEU A 30 -9.45 12.72 14.34
CA LEU A 30 -10.19 11.58 13.83
C LEU A 30 -9.57 11.12 12.50
N PRO A 31 -9.47 9.79 12.25
CA PRO A 31 -9.07 9.30 10.95
C PRO A 31 -9.99 9.90 9.87
N PRO A 32 -9.47 10.19 8.66
CA PRO A 32 -10.28 10.73 7.59
C PRO A 32 -11.48 9.81 7.32
N PRO A 33 -12.65 10.36 6.94
CA PRO A 33 -13.82 9.55 6.62
C PRO A 33 -13.47 8.51 5.56
N GLN A 34 -14.01 7.29 5.74
CA GLN A 34 -13.81 6.15 4.85
C GLN A 34 -13.99 6.59 3.38
N GLY A 35 -12.93 6.48 2.58
CA GLY A 35 -12.94 6.80 1.14
C GLY A 35 -11.98 7.87 0.64
N GLN A 36 -11.16 8.53 1.49
CA GLN A 36 -10.13 9.49 1.05
C GLN A 36 -8.71 8.98 1.30
N ALA A 37 -8.08 8.40 0.26
CA ALA A 37 -6.71 7.88 0.30
C ALA A 37 -5.68 8.99 0.03
N CYS A 38 -5.29 9.74 1.06
CA CYS A 38 -4.10 10.58 1.02
C CYS A 38 -2.95 9.88 1.77
N PRO A 39 -1.69 10.16 1.39
CA PRO A 39 -0.51 9.70 2.14
C PRO A 39 -0.52 10.15 3.61
N ASP A 40 0.36 9.53 4.41
CA ASP A 40 0.62 9.98 5.77
C ASP A 40 1.09 11.44 5.78
N MET A 41 0.72 12.17 6.83
CA MET A 41 1.03 13.60 6.90
C MET A 41 2.54 13.82 7.06
N CYS A 42 3.09 14.80 6.34
CA CYS A 42 4.50 15.17 6.46
C CYS A 42 4.89 15.58 7.90
N ARG A 43 3.92 16.02 8.71
CA ARG A 43 4.13 16.34 10.13
C ARG A 43 4.43 15.12 11.00
N GLU A 44 3.95 13.95 10.59
CA GLU A 44 4.08 12.68 11.32
C GLU A 44 5.32 11.93 10.84
N THR A 45 5.60 11.98 9.53
CA THR A 45 6.75 11.30 8.91
C THR A 45 8.05 12.10 8.97
N GLY A 46 7.97 13.43 9.12
CA GLY A 46 9.10 14.34 9.21
C GLY A 46 9.64 14.79 7.85
N THR A 47 10.80 15.47 7.84
CA THR A 47 11.41 16.04 6.62
C THR A 47 12.26 15.04 5.83
N ASN A 48 12.55 13.87 6.38
CA ASN A 48 13.28 12.82 5.66
C ASN A 48 12.32 12.04 4.75
N ALA A 49 12.47 12.20 3.43
CA ALA A 49 11.64 11.52 2.45
C ALA A 49 11.69 9.98 2.54
N ALA A 50 12.76 9.40 3.11
CA ALA A 50 12.84 7.95 3.36
C ALA A 50 11.74 7.43 4.31
N ASN A 51 11.14 8.30 5.13
CA ASN A 51 10.05 7.95 6.05
C ASN A 51 8.66 8.16 5.44
N TRP A 52 8.56 8.71 4.23
CA TRP A 52 7.28 9.04 3.59
C TRP A 52 6.59 7.79 3.05
N THR A 53 5.28 7.88 2.81
CA THR A 53 4.50 6.80 2.18
C THR A 53 5.06 6.53 0.78
N VAL A 54 5.20 5.26 0.38
CA VAL A 54 5.72 4.89 -0.94
C VAL A 54 4.60 4.39 -1.85
N VAL A 55 4.51 4.97 -3.05
CA VAL A 55 3.51 4.65 -4.08
C VAL A 55 4.16 4.40 -5.45
N ALA A 56 3.59 3.50 -6.26
CA ALA A 56 4.21 3.02 -7.52
C ALA A 56 3.79 3.74 -8.81
N GLY A 57 2.92 4.75 -8.72
CA GLY A 57 2.44 5.50 -9.87
C GLY A 57 1.83 6.84 -9.47
N PHE A 58 2.03 7.85 -10.31
CA PHE A 58 1.56 9.21 -10.07
C PHE A 58 0.04 9.38 -10.23
N ASP A 59 -0.62 8.46 -10.90
CA ASP A 59 -2.08 8.41 -11.00
C ASP A 59 -2.75 8.26 -9.62
N GLN A 60 -2.10 7.60 -8.66
CA GLN A 60 -2.58 7.46 -7.28
C GLN A 60 -2.71 8.79 -6.56
N LEU A 61 -1.80 9.71 -6.85
CA LEU A 61 -1.72 11.01 -6.20
C LEU A 61 -2.92 11.89 -6.56
N SER A 62 -3.57 11.63 -7.69
CA SER A 62 -4.75 12.37 -8.13
C SER A 62 -5.97 12.18 -7.23
N ALA A 63 -6.02 11.09 -6.45
CA ALA A 63 -7.10 10.79 -5.52
C ALA A 63 -7.03 11.64 -4.24
N CYS A 64 -5.86 12.21 -3.91
CA CYS A 64 -5.70 13.04 -2.74
C CYS A 64 -6.09 14.50 -3.06
N PRO A 65 -7.16 15.06 -2.43
CA PRO A 65 -7.58 16.44 -2.69
C PRO A 65 -6.71 17.48 -1.96
N ARG A 66 -5.58 17.06 -1.38
CA ARG A 66 -4.71 17.86 -0.51
C ARG A 66 -3.32 18.04 -1.15
N PRO A 67 -2.59 19.12 -0.82
CA PRO A 67 -1.25 19.32 -1.37
C PRO A 67 -0.29 18.25 -0.84
N ILE A 68 0.56 17.75 -1.73
CA ILE A 68 1.50 16.66 -1.43
C ILE A 68 2.91 17.04 -1.88
N LEU A 69 3.90 16.51 -1.17
CA LEU A 69 5.32 16.57 -1.54
C LEU A 69 5.77 15.22 -2.10
N LEU A 70 6.71 15.25 -3.05
CA LEU A 70 7.12 14.09 -3.83
C LEU A 70 8.64 14.00 -3.97
N ASP A 71 9.20 12.81 -3.73
CA ASP A 71 10.60 12.43 -3.95
C ASP A 71 10.66 11.13 -4.77
N PHE A 72 11.35 11.17 -5.91
CA PHE A 72 11.49 10.04 -6.83
C PHE A 72 12.76 10.16 -7.70
N SER A 73 13.07 9.12 -8.47
CA SER A 73 14.28 9.04 -9.30
C SER A 73 14.14 9.94 -10.52
N LEU A 74 15.06 10.89 -10.65
CA LEU A 74 15.00 11.92 -11.69
C LEU A 74 15.23 11.36 -13.11
N ASP A 75 16.07 10.33 -13.23
CA ASP A 75 16.45 9.70 -14.51
C ASP A 75 15.39 8.74 -15.06
N ILE A 76 14.41 8.34 -14.24
CA ILE A 76 13.31 7.48 -14.66
C ILE A 76 12.13 8.37 -15.05
N PRO A 77 11.61 8.30 -16.29
CA PRO A 77 10.51 9.15 -16.72
C PRO A 77 9.31 9.06 -15.76
N ALA A 78 8.64 10.18 -15.49
CA ALA A 78 7.47 10.23 -14.61
C ALA A 78 6.26 9.46 -15.15
N THR A 79 6.33 8.90 -16.36
CA THR A 79 5.35 7.97 -16.92
C THR A 79 5.65 6.52 -16.57
N GLU A 80 6.86 6.22 -16.09
CA GLU A 80 7.29 4.88 -15.72
C GLU A 80 7.13 4.62 -14.22
N ARG A 81 6.99 3.34 -13.86
CA ARG A 81 6.85 2.91 -12.46
C ARG A 81 8.20 2.97 -11.75
N GLN A 82 8.18 3.52 -10.54
CA GLN A 82 9.35 3.66 -9.67
C GLN A 82 8.88 3.96 -8.25
N PHE A 83 9.78 3.86 -7.26
CA PHE A 83 9.51 4.35 -5.91
C PHE A 83 9.20 5.85 -5.94
N ILE A 84 7.96 6.22 -5.62
CA ILE A 84 7.54 7.60 -5.40
C ILE A 84 7.23 7.75 -3.92
N ARG A 85 8.07 8.50 -3.20
CA ARG A 85 7.85 8.84 -1.80
C ARG A 85 6.99 10.08 -1.73
N THR A 86 5.94 10.03 -0.93
CA THR A 86 4.96 11.11 -0.84
C THR A 86 4.43 11.28 0.58
N CYS A 87 4.17 12.53 0.96
CA CYS A 87 3.48 12.84 2.20
C CYS A 87 2.45 13.96 1.99
N ASP A 88 1.41 13.96 2.81
CA ASP A 88 0.38 15.00 2.82
C ASP A 88 0.88 16.25 3.58
N ALA A 89 0.95 17.38 2.88
CA ALA A 89 1.42 18.65 3.42
C ALA A 89 0.30 19.50 4.04
N TRP A 90 -0.93 18.98 4.13
CA TRP A 90 -2.08 19.74 4.61
C TRP A 90 -2.09 19.98 6.13
N GLY A 91 -2.57 21.17 6.52
CA GLY A 91 -2.89 21.55 7.90
C GLY A 91 -1.92 22.58 8.51
N PRO A 92 -2.31 23.23 9.64
CA PRO A 92 -1.59 24.37 10.21
C PRO A 92 -0.22 24.05 10.85
N TYR A 93 0.30 22.82 10.72
CA TYR A 93 1.60 22.45 11.27
C TYR A 93 2.77 23.23 10.64
N TYR A 94 2.62 23.61 9.38
CA TYR A 94 3.64 24.31 8.60
C TYR A 94 3.86 25.77 9.02
N TYR A 95 2.94 26.39 9.77
CA TYR A 95 2.98 27.82 10.09
C TYR A 95 3.45 28.17 11.50
N TYR A 96 3.51 27.21 12.44
CA TYR A 96 3.65 27.51 13.88
C TYR A 96 4.74 26.72 14.63
N THR A 97 5.53 25.87 13.96
CA THR A 97 6.68 25.19 14.58
C THR A 97 7.98 25.91 14.22
N PRO A 98 8.82 26.36 15.18
CA PRO A 98 10.05 27.07 14.88
C PRO A 98 11.02 26.19 14.06
N ALA A 99 11.65 26.77 13.04
CA ALA A 99 12.74 26.10 12.33
C ALA A 99 13.86 25.73 13.33
N PRO A 100 14.48 24.54 13.23
CA PRO A 100 15.61 24.18 14.08
C PRO A 100 16.75 25.19 13.90
N SER A 101 17.42 25.56 15.00
CA SER A 101 18.58 26.45 14.94
C SER A 101 19.74 25.73 14.24
N PHE A 102 20.05 26.15 13.02
CA PHE A 102 21.19 25.63 12.28
C PHE A 102 22.50 26.09 12.93
N ARG A 103 23.38 25.15 13.28
CA ARG A 103 24.79 25.49 13.55
C ARG A 103 25.45 25.83 12.22
N ILE A 104 25.71 27.12 12.02
CA ILE A 104 26.34 27.67 10.81
C ILE A 104 27.82 27.22 10.79
N ALA A 105 28.25 26.57 9.71
CA ALA A 105 29.65 26.23 9.48
C ALA A 105 30.44 27.49 9.07
N SER A 106 31.73 27.56 9.43
CA SER A 106 32.63 28.70 9.25
C SER A 106 33.02 29.05 7.80
N GLU A 107 32.35 28.51 6.79
CA GLU A 107 32.71 28.60 5.35
C GLU A 107 31.57 29.18 4.48
N GLU A 108 30.76 30.08 5.04
CA GLU A 108 29.60 30.68 4.39
C GLU A 108 29.93 32.04 3.75
N GLY A 109 29.45 32.26 2.52
CA GLY A 109 29.56 33.53 1.80
C GLY A 109 28.24 33.93 1.15
N THR A 110 28.21 35.13 0.59
CA THR A 110 27.06 35.65 -0.17
C THR A 110 27.35 35.55 -1.67
N ASP A 111 26.49 34.88 -2.42
CA ASP A 111 26.50 34.87 -3.89
C ASP A 111 25.41 35.81 -4.41
N GLN A 112 25.78 36.73 -5.29
CA GLN A 112 24.83 37.65 -5.94
C GLN A 112 24.34 36.99 -7.22
N VAL A 113 23.04 36.71 -7.30
CA VAL A 113 22.46 36.02 -8.44
C VAL A 113 21.41 36.90 -9.12
N VAL A 114 21.34 36.83 -10.45
CA VAL A 114 20.31 37.49 -11.26
C VAL A 114 19.34 36.42 -11.74
N PRO A 115 18.16 36.28 -11.12
CA PRO A 115 17.22 35.23 -11.51
C PRO A 115 16.54 35.55 -12.83
N HIS A 116 16.41 34.55 -13.69
CA HIS A 116 15.67 34.64 -14.94
C HIS A 116 14.26 34.04 -14.77
N LEU A 117 13.23 34.86 -14.96
CA LEU A 117 11.82 34.51 -14.82
C LEU A 117 11.18 34.35 -16.21
N ALA A 118 10.44 33.28 -16.44
CA ALA A 118 9.67 33.07 -17.67
C ALA A 118 8.27 32.52 -17.37
N TRP A 119 7.23 33.00 -18.06
CA TRP A 119 5.85 32.61 -17.80
C TRP A 119 4.98 32.64 -19.06
N SER A 120 3.87 31.89 -19.02
CA SER A 120 2.80 31.94 -19.99
C SER A 120 1.47 32.11 -19.28
N ALA A 121 0.90 33.32 -19.35
CA ALA A 121 -0.28 33.73 -18.57
C ALA A 121 -1.55 32.94 -18.96
N ALA A 122 -2.51 32.88 -18.03
CA ALA A 122 -3.83 32.34 -18.30
C ALA A 122 -4.69 33.38 -19.04
N GLY A 123 -5.21 33.03 -20.22
CA GLY A 123 -6.07 33.93 -21.00
C GLY A 123 -7.44 34.22 -20.36
N SER A 124 -8.07 33.21 -19.73
CA SER A 124 -9.34 33.39 -19.00
C SER A 124 -9.41 32.47 -17.76
N ASN A 125 -9.69 33.07 -16.60
CA ASN A 125 -9.70 32.51 -15.24
C ASN A 125 -8.31 32.14 -14.62
N PRO A 126 -7.42 33.14 -14.42
CA PRO A 126 -6.07 32.95 -13.85
C PRO A 126 -6.05 32.43 -12.41
N GLU A 127 -7.10 32.74 -11.63
CA GLU A 127 -7.11 32.56 -10.17
C GLU A 127 -7.02 31.09 -9.76
N ARG A 128 -7.70 30.17 -10.45
CA ARG A 128 -7.76 28.76 -10.00
C ARG A 128 -6.46 27.99 -10.22
N ALA A 129 -5.85 28.11 -11.39
CA ALA A 129 -4.58 27.42 -11.69
C ALA A 129 -3.41 28.05 -10.94
N GLY A 130 -3.38 29.40 -10.87
CA GLY A 130 -2.36 30.14 -10.13
C GLY A 130 -2.37 29.83 -8.64
N HIS A 131 -3.56 29.83 -8.01
CA HIS A 131 -3.67 29.53 -6.58
C HIS A 131 -3.19 28.10 -6.25
N ARG A 132 -3.55 27.12 -7.07
CA ARG A 132 -3.15 25.71 -6.86
C ARG A 132 -1.63 25.54 -6.97
N ALA A 133 -1.03 26.12 -8.00
CA ALA A 133 0.43 26.11 -8.17
C ALA A 133 1.14 26.80 -7.01
N VAL A 134 0.67 27.98 -6.60
CA VAL A 134 1.25 28.73 -5.46
C VAL A 134 1.17 27.94 -4.17
N THR A 135 0.07 27.25 -3.89
CA THR A 135 -0.05 26.38 -2.71
C THR A 135 1.02 25.31 -2.73
N ALA A 136 1.19 24.58 -3.85
CA ALA A 136 2.23 23.55 -3.95
C ALA A 136 3.66 24.12 -3.81
N VAL A 137 3.94 25.28 -4.42
CA VAL A 137 5.24 25.98 -4.27
C VAL A 137 5.50 26.36 -2.82
N LYS A 138 4.47 26.85 -2.12
CA LYS A 138 4.56 27.27 -0.71
C LYS A 138 4.85 26.09 0.21
N GLU A 139 4.22 24.94 -0.02
CA GLU A 139 4.51 23.73 0.78
C GLU A 139 5.96 23.25 0.58
N ILE A 140 6.50 23.35 -0.63
CA ILE A 140 7.94 23.08 -0.88
C ILE A 140 8.81 24.10 -0.16
N GLN A 141 8.51 25.40 -0.26
CA GLN A 141 9.26 26.46 0.42
C GLN A 141 9.36 26.18 1.92
N SER A 142 8.22 25.89 2.56
CA SER A 142 8.15 25.62 3.99
C SER A 142 8.75 24.27 4.41
N HIS A 143 8.86 23.31 3.49
CA HIS A 143 9.66 22.10 3.70
C HIS A 143 11.16 22.43 3.71
N LEU A 144 11.66 23.19 2.73
CA LEU A 144 13.07 23.55 2.58
C LEU A 144 13.61 24.37 3.75
N GLN A 145 12.80 25.28 4.29
CA GLN A 145 13.14 26.09 5.48
C GLN A 145 13.39 25.24 6.75
N ARG A 146 12.88 23.99 6.79
CA ARG A 146 12.96 23.09 7.94
C ARG A 146 13.84 21.86 7.70
N ALA A 147 14.35 21.67 6.50
CA ALA A 147 15.23 20.55 6.18
C ALA A 147 16.50 20.63 7.05
N THR A 148 16.78 19.59 7.84
CA THR A 148 17.93 19.56 8.77
C THR A 148 19.28 19.54 8.06
N THR A 149 19.30 19.29 6.75
CA THR A 149 20.49 19.26 5.90
C THR A 149 20.43 20.42 4.89
N ALA A 150 21.07 21.54 5.25
CA ALA A 150 20.91 22.79 4.50
C ALA A 150 21.82 22.94 3.26
N TRP A 151 22.81 22.06 3.09
CA TRP A 151 23.87 22.12 2.07
C TRP A 151 23.93 20.87 1.18
N ASN A 152 22.77 20.25 0.91
CA ASN A 152 22.69 19.06 0.08
C ASN A 152 22.00 19.40 -1.25
N LYS A 153 22.43 18.74 -2.33
CA LYS A 153 21.69 18.72 -3.60
C LYS A 153 20.25 18.33 -3.29
N THR A 154 19.31 19.21 -3.61
CA THR A 154 17.90 19.03 -3.28
C THR A 154 17.08 19.01 -4.55
N ILE A 155 16.42 17.88 -4.78
CA ILE A 155 15.43 17.69 -5.82
C ILE A 155 14.13 17.37 -5.11
N LEU A 156 13.10 18.19 -5.32
CA LEU A 156 11.80 18.00 -4.70
C LEU A 156 10.69 18.39 -5.64
N PHE A 157 9.62 17.62 -5.62
CA PHE A 157 8.42 17.88 -6.40
C PHE A 157 7.21 18.09 -5.49
N GLY A 158 6.16 18.69 -6.03
CA GLY A 158 4.91 18.89 -5.32
C GLY A 158 3.73 18.88 -6.28
N ALA A 159 2.56 18.53 -5.77
CA ALA A 159 1.33 18.54 -6.57
C ALA A 159 0.13 18.99 -5.73
N PHE A 160 -0.78 19.73 -6.37
CA PHE A 160 -2.05 20.11 -5.75
C PHE A 160 -3.09 20.48 -6.82
N GLY A 161 -4.27 19.85 -6.76
CA GLY A 161 -5.42 20.23 -7.59
C GLY A 161 -5.16 20.23 -9.11
N GLY A 162 -4.26 19.40 -9.61
CA GLY A 162 -3.88 19.38 -11.03
C GLY A 162 -2.83 20.41 -11.44
N ALA A 163 -2.17 21.05 -10.48
CA ALA A 163 -0.90 21.74 -10.69
C ALA A 163 0.25 20.89 -10.16
N THR A 164 1.40 20.95 -10.84
CA THR A 164 2.64 20.27 -10.46
C THR A 164 3.78 21.26 -10.34
N VAL A 165 4.73 20.98 -9.45
CA VAL A 165 5.88 21.83 -9.15
C VAL A 165 7.13 20.96 -9.07
N GLY A 166 8.24 21.46 -9.61
CA GLY A 166 9.56 20.86 -9.48
C GLY A 166 10.58 21.90 -9.03
N VAL A 167 11.48 21.51 -8.14
CA VAL A 167 12.55 22.34 -7.59
C VAL A 167 13.88 21.60 -7.68
N TYR A 168 14.91 22.32 -8.10
CA TYR A 168 16.30 21.91 -8.03
C TYR A 168 17.12 22.97 -7.27
N ILE A 169 17.89 22.54 -6.29
CA ILE A 169 18.87 23.37 -5.56
C ILE A 169 20.20 22.62 -5.54
N GLY A 170 21.24 23.24 -6.09
CA GLY A 170 22.60 22.70 -6.05
C GLY A 170 23.17 22.62 -4.64
N GLU A 171 24.06 21.65 -4.41
CA GLU A 171 24.64 21.34 -3.08
C GLU A 171 25.39 22.50 -2.39
N ASN A 172 25.89 23.46 -3.15
CA ASN A 172 26.63 24.61 -2.61
C ASN A 172 25.75 25.83 -2.31
N MET A 173 24.43 25.71 -2.44
CA MET A 173 23.46 26.76 -2.14
C MET A 173 22.70 26.41 -0.87
N LEU A 174 22.54 27.39 0.05
CA LEU A 174 21.84 27.15 1.31
C LEU A 174 20.33 27.06 1.10
N ASN A 175 19.75 25.89 1.31
CA ASN A 175 18.33 25.59 1.09
C ASN A 175 17.38 26.64 1.71
N PRO A 176 17.43 26.96 3.03
CA PRO A 176 16.62 28.03 3.62
C PRO A 176 16.79 29.40 2.97
N SER A 177 18.02 29.82 2.64
CA SER A 177 18.26 31.14 2.01
C SER A 177 17.65 31.22 0.62
N VAL A 178 17.76 30.15 -0.17
CA VAL A 178 17.14 30.03 -1.48
C VAL A 178 15.61 30.09 -1.37
N ALA A 179 15.05 29.33 -0.42
CA ALA A 179 13.61 29.32 -0.15
C ALA A 179 13.09 30.70 0.26
N ASP A 180 13.82 31.46 1.08
CA ASP A 180 13.39 32.79 1.53
C ASP A 180 13.48 33.84 0.42
N SER A 181 14.51 33.77 -0.43
CA SER A 181 14.85 34.86 -1.35
C SER A 181 14.32 34.68 -2.77
N LEU A 182 14.22 33.44 -3.27
CA LEU A 182 13.90 33.17 -4.69
C LEU A 182 12.45 32.72 -4.92
N PHE A 183 11.75 32.19 -3.91
CA PHE A 183 10.39 31.67 -4.08
C PHE A 183 9.31 32.77 -4.08
N GLU A 184 9.46 33.81 -3.25
CA GLU A 184 8.44 34.86 -3.15
C GLU A 184 8.28 35.69 -4.45
N PRO A 185 9.36 36.11 -5.15
CA PRO A 185 9.23 36.76 -6.46
C PRO A 185 8.48 35.89 -7.48
N PHE A 186 8.76 34.58 -7.49
CA PHE A 186 8.11 33.61 -8.37
C PHE A 186 6.62 33.46 -8.04
N MET A 187 6.28 33.22 -6.77
CA MET A 187 4.89 33.10 -6.31
C MET A 187 4.10 34.39 -6.56
N LYS A 188 4.69 35.56 -6.32
CA LYS A 188 4.06 36.87 -6.58
C LYS A 188 3.64 36.98 -8.03
N LYS A 189 4.49 36.61 -8.98
CA LYS A 189 4.14 36.62 -10.41
C LYS A 189 2.96 35.69 -10.69
N ILE A 190 3.00 34.44 -10.22
CA ILE A 190 1.92 33.46 -10.45
C ILE A 190 0.59 33.93 -9.84
N ARG A 191 0.59 34.52 -8.64
CA ARG A 191 -0.62 35.07 -8.02
C ARG A 191 -1.26 36.17 -8.87
N THR A 192 -0.46 36.96 -9.58
CA THR A 192 -0.94 38.09 -10.39
C THR A 192 -1.45 37.66 -11.77
N VAL A 193 -0.72 36.80 -12.49
CA VAL A 193 -1.02 36.50 -13.91
C VAL A 193 -1.52 35.07 -14.16
N GLY A 194 -1.49 34.20 -13.15
CA GLY A 194 -1.82 32.78 -13.26
C GLY A 194 -0.87 32.01 -14.19
N ILE A 195 -1.24 30.77 -14.49
CA ILE A 195 -0.55 29.90 -15.46
C ILE A 195 -1.60 29.35 -16.41
N GLY A 196 -1.39 29.49 -17.72
CA GLY A 196 -2.31 28.95 -18.72
C GLY A 196 -2.44 27.42 -18.64
N PRO A 197 -3.60 26.83 -19.02
CA PRO A 197 -3.76 25.37 -19.02
C PRO A 197 -2.67 24.67 -19.84
N SER A 198 -2.08 23.61 -19.29
CA SER A 198 -0.94 22.90 -19.91
C SER A 198 0.28 23.77 -20.21
N LYS A 199 0.38 24.96 -19.60
CA LYS A 199 1.55 25.83 -19.62
C LYS A 199 2.29 25.78 -18.30
N ALA A 200 3.45 26.42 -18.25
CA ALA A 200 4.28 26.53 -17.07
C ALA A 200 4.77 27.96 -16.85
N ALA A 201 5.22 28.22 -15.63
CA ALA A 201 6.07 29.34 -15.26
C ALA A 201 7.30 28.79 -14.56
N LEU A 202 8.46 29.41 -14.76
CA LEU A 202 9.69 29.05 -14.05
C LEU A 202 10.48 30.27 -13.62
N LEU A 203 11.30 30.08 -12.61
CA LEU A 203 12.37 30.99 -12.21
C LEU A 203 13.65 30.17 -12.04
N GLN A 204 14.73 30.58 -12.70
CA GLN A 204 15.99 29.84 -12.70
C GLN A 204 17.20 30.75 -12.51
N VAL A 205 18.25 30.19 -11.91
CA VAL A 205 19.60 30.75 -11.80
C VAL A 205 20.55 29.69 -12.35
N CYS A 206 20.99 29.89 -13.59
CA CYS A 206 21.81 28.96 -14.36
C CYS A 206 22.59 29.74 -15.44
N GLY A 207 23.56 29.12 -16.12
CA GLY A 207 24.30 29.75 -17.20
C GLY A 207 25.70 29.17 -17.42
N GLN A 208 26.41 29.61 -18.46
CA GLN A 208 27.67 29.01 -18.91
C GLN A 208 28.82 29.02 -17.89
N THR A 209 28.73 29.84 -16.85
CA THR A 209 29.74 29.94 -15.78
C THR A 209 29.33 29.22 -14.49
N ARG A 210 28.16 28.58 -14.45
CA ARG A 210 27.62 27.91 -13.25
C ARG A 210 27.54 26.40 -13.47
N THR A 211 28.01 25.67 -12.46
CA THR A 211 27.96 24.21 -12.36
C THR A 211 26.68 23.76 -11.65
N GLY A 212 26.38 22.47 -11.68
CA GLY A 212 25.14 21.91 -11.12
C GLY A 212 24.99 22.12 -9.60
N ASP A 213 26.09 22.22 -8.86
CA ASP A 213 26.14 22.54 -7.43
C ASP A 213 25.79 24.01 -7.09
N ARG A 214 25.78 24.90 -8.09
CA ARG A 214 25.44 26.32 -7.97
C ARG A 214 24.24 26.72 -8.83
N THR A 215 23.51 25.75 -9.35
CA THR A 215 22.31 25.95 -10.17
C THR A 215 21.06 25.90 -9.29
N PHE A 216 20.10 26.78 -9.58
CA PHE A 216 18.78 26.77 -8.95
C PHE A 216 17.67 26.85 -10.00
N GLY A 217 16.57 26.17 -9.75
CA GLY A 217 15.35 26.39 -10.51
C GLY A 217 14.10 25.95 -9.76
N VAL A 218 13.01 26.69 -10.00
CA VAL A 218 11.65 26.33 -9.62
C VAL A 218 10.76 26.45 -10.84
N ILE A 219 9.95 25.43 -11.11
CA ILE A 219 8.97 25.42 -12.20
C ILE A 219 7.62 24.98 -11.65
N ALA A 220 6.55 25.64 -12.08
CA ALA A 220 5.18 25.27 -11.80
C ALA A 220 4.41 25.12 -13.11
N ALA A 221 3.70 24.02 -13.27
CA ALA A 221 2.88 23.73 -14.44
C ALA A 221 1.41 23.57 -14.06
N ALA A 222 0.50 24.14 -14.86
CA ALA A 222 -0.94 23.91 -14.74
C ALA A 222 -1.33 22.60 -15.44
N SER A 223 -0.72 21.51 -15.00
CA SER A 223 -0.89 20.15 -15.50
C SER A 223 -0.71 19.15 -14.37
N SER A 224 -1.53 18.09 -14.36
CA SER A 224 -1.38 16.94 -13.47
C SER A 224 -0.23 16.02 -13.86
N HIS A 225 0.36 16.21 -15.04
CA HIS A 225 1.50 15.43 -15.52
C HIS A 225 2.82 16.06 -15.07
N LEU A 226 3.68 15.26 -14.44
CA LEU A 226 4.99 15.71 -13.95
C LEU A 226 6.06 15.82 -15.03
N SER A 227 5.83 15.31 -16.25
CA SER A 227 6.84 15.28 -17.32
C SER A 227 7.46 16.64 -17.60
N THR A 228 6.65 17.72 -17.65
CA THR A 228 7.14 19.08 -17.90
C THR A 228 8.06 19.57 -16.79
N VAL A 229 7.67 19.38 -15.53
CA VAL A 229 8.48 19.84 -14.39
C VAL A 229 9.72 18.97 -14.19
N GLN A 230 9.60 17.66 -14.42
CA GLN A 230 10.74 16.73 -14.37
C GLN A 230 11.79 17.05 -15.43
N ALA A 231 11.37 17.36 -16.67
CA ALA A 231 12.29 17.71 -17.74
C ALA A 231 13.12 18.96 -17.40
N ALA A 232 12.49 20.00 -16.83
CA ALA A 232 13.19 21.20 -16.39
C ALA A 232 14.18 20.91 -15.25
N VAL A 233 13.77 20.12 -14.25
CA VAL A 233 14.65 19.70 -13.14
C VAL A 233 15.83 18.87 -13.66
N ASN A 234 15.62 18.02 -14.66
CA ASN A 234 16.68 17.25 -15.34
C ASN A 234 17.72 18.15 -16.03
N LEU A 235 17.28 19.24 -16.67
CA LEU A 235 18.22 20.21 -17.26
C LEU A 235 19.07 20.87 -16.19
N TRP A 236 18.46 21.33 -15.10
CA TRP A 236 19.18 21.97 -14.00
C TRP A 236 20.15 21.03 -13.28
N ALA A 237 19.78 19.76 -13.07
CA ALA A 237 20.66 18.73 -12.54
C ALA A 237 21.89 18.51 -13.43
N ASN A 238 21.73 18.69 -14.75
CA ASN A 238 22.81 18.64 -15.73
C ASN A 238 23.46 20.02 -15.99
N ALA A 239 23.30 20.99 -15.07
CA ALA A 239 23.86 22.35 -15.18
C ALA A 239 23.44 23.12 -16.45
N THR A 240 22.28 22.78 -17.01
CA THR A 240 21.74 23.38 -18.24
C THR A 240 20.51 24.22 -17.90
N CYS A 241 20.42 25.41 -18.50
CA CYS A 241 19.22 26.25 -18.39
C CYS A 241 18.06 25.68 -19.20
N VAL A 242 16.83 25.87 -18.72
CA VAL A 242 15.63 25.68 -19.55
C VAL A 242 15.60 26.76 -20.62
N ASP A 243 15.41 26.38 -21.88
CA ASP A 243 15.16 27.33 -22.97
C ASP A 243 13.80 28.02 -22.76
N THR A 244 13.84 29.33 -22.64
CA THR A 244 12.66 30.16 -22.37
C THR A 244 12.05 30.77 -23.62
N SER A 245 12.59 30.51 -24.81
CA SER A 245 12.08 31.05 -26.09
C SER A 245 10.63 30.66 -26.38
N GLY A 246 10.17 29.53 -25.84
CA GLY A 246 8.80 29.04 -25.98
C GLY A 246 7.80 29.63 -24.98
N TYR A 247 8.22 30.50 -24.06
CA TYR A 247 7.34 31.18 -23.10
C TYR A 247 6.82 32.48 -23.69
N ALA A 248 5.59 32.88 -23.33
CA ALA A 248 4.99 34.10 -23.85
C ALA A 248 5.76 35.37 -23.43
N GLU A 249 6.32 35.36 -22.22
CA GLU A 249 7.09 36.46 -21.67
C GLU A 249 8.25 35.92 -20.82
N SER A 250 9.38 36.64 -20.83
CA SER A 250 10.55 36.37 -19.99
C SER A 250 11.25 37.67 -19.58
N SER A 251 11.85 37.68 -18.39
CA SER A 251 12.57 38.84 -17.85
C SER A 251 13.63 38.44 -16.84
N GLU A 252 14.75 39.17 -16.80
CA GLU A 252 15.69 39.13 -15.68
C GLU A 252 15.14 39.95 -14.50
N LEU A 253 15.29 39.43 -13.29
CA LEU A 253 14.93 40.13 -12.05
C LEU A 253 16.13 40.91 -11.51
N GLU A 254 15.88 41.76 -10.50
CA GLU A 254 16.96 42.43 -9.77
C GLU A 254 17.91 41.42 -9.10
N SER A 255 19.16 41.84 -8.85
CA SER A 255 20.14 41.01 -8.16
C SER A 255 19.67 40.63 -6.76
N ILE A 256 19.69 39.34 -6.45
CA ILE A 256 19.28 38.78 -5.16
C ILE A 256 20.50 38.14 -4.50
N ALA A 257 20.70 38.47 -3.23
CA ALA A 257 21.72 37.86 -2.39
C ALA A 257 21.24 36.51 -1.85
N ILE A 258 21.98 35.44 -2.12
CA ILE A 258 21.76 34.13 -1.52
C ILE A 258 23.00 33.65 -0.78
N ARG A 259 22.82 32.80 0.22
CA ARG A 259 23.95 32.19 0.93
C ARG A 259 24.46 30.96 0.19
N ALA A 260 25.78 30.87 0.02
CA ALA A 260 26.47 29.79 -0.68
C ALA A 260 27.78 29.42 0.02
N ARG A 261 28.31 28.21 -0.21
CA ARG A 261 29.65 27.84 0.28
C ARG A 261 30.74 28.61 -0.46
N LEU A 262 31.69 29.16 0.30
CA LEU A 262 32.89 29.80 -0.25
C LEU A 262 33.80 28.71 -0.84
N LEU A 263 34.09 28.80 -2.13
CA LEU A 263 35.17 28.01 -2.72
C LEU A 263 36.48 28.63 -2.25
N ALA A 264 37.33 27.85 -1.55
CA ALA A 264 38.64 28.31 -1.12
C ALA A 264 39.50 28.63 -2.37
N VAL A 265 39.60 29.91 -2.71
CA VAL A 265 40.63 30.41 -3.63
C VAL A 265 41.82 30.79 -2.75
N PRO A 266 42.97 30.09 -2.81
CA PRO A 266 44.17 30.58 -2.16
C PRO A 266 44.54 31.93 -2.79
N PRO A 267 44.99 32.92 -2.02
CA PRO A 267 45.43 34.19 -2.59
C PRO A 267 46.55 33.95 -3.61
N PRO A 268 46.62 34.75 -4.69
CA PRO A 268 47.71 34.64 -5.65
C PRO A 268 49.03 34.83 -4.90
N SER A 269 49.84 33.79 -4.84
CA SER A 269 51.15 33.80 -4.20
C SER A 269 52.13 34.60 -5.06
N ASN A 270 51.99 35.92 -5.07
CA ASN A 270 53.06 36.85 -5.38
C ASN A 270 53.98 37.02 -4.16
N ALA A 271 54.42 35.91 -3.58
CA ALA A 271 55.48 35.90 -2.58
C ALA A 271 56.73 35.34 -3.24
N THR A 272 57.56 36.23 -3.79
CA THR A 272 58.98 35.97 -4.02
C THR A 272 59.63 35.66 -2.69
N THR A 273 59.68 34.39 -2.31
CA THR A 273 60.58 33.90 -1.27
C THR A 273 61.94 33.63 -1.89
N ASN A 274 62.89 34.52 -1.59
CA ASN A 274 64.32 34.29 -1.83
C ASN A 274 64.74 33.02 -1.07
N LEU A 275 64.85 31.90 -1.79
CA LEU A 275 65.50 30.70 -1.31
C LEU A 275 67.02 30.91 -1.37
N THR A 276 67.60 31.18 -0.20
CA THR A 276 69.03 31.04 0.01
C THR A 276 69.42 29.58 -0.22
N THR A 277 70.32 29.38 -1.17
CA THR A 277 71.00 28.11 -1.46
C THR A 277 71.80 27.64 -0.26
N SER A 278 71.41 26.52 0.35
CA SER A 278 72.31 25.69 1.15
C SER A 278 72.42 24.31 0.50
N HIS A 279 73.66 23.97 0.16
CA HIS A 279 74.03 22.66 -0.39
C HIS A 279 73.79 21.57 0.67
N ALA A 280 72.97 20.57 0.34
CA ALA A 280 72.94 19.31 1.05
C ALA A 280 72.77 18.15 0.07
N ALA A 281 73.52 17.08 0.35
CA ALA A 281 73.91 16.01 -0.55
C ALA A 281 72.73 15.19 -1.12
N ARG A 282 72.93 14.71 -2.36
CA ARG A 282 72.13 13.66 -2.99
C ARG A 282 72.22 12.36 -2.17
N MET A 283 71.17 12.06 -1.40
CA MET A 283 70.81 10.69 -1.08
C MET A 283 69.54 10.36 -1.85
N SER A 284 69.62 9.39 -2.77
CA SER A 284 68.47 8.82 -3.45
C SER A 284 67.66 7.99 -2.45
N SER A 285 66.67 8.60 -1.80
CA SER A 285 65.61 7.83 -1.15
C SER A 285 64.58 7.44 -2.21
N LEU A 286 64.36 6.14 -2.37
CA LEU A 286 63.19 5.63 -3.07
C LEU A 286 61.98 5.89 -2.16
N ASN A 287 61.38 7.07 -2.26
CA ASN A 287 60.10 7.36 -1.62
C ASN A 287 58.99 6.69 -2.44
N ALA A 288 57.97 6.17 -1.76
CA ALA A 288 56.73 5.75 -2.41
C ALA A 288 56.20 6.89 -3.29
N ARG A 289 55.58 6.58 -4.43
CA ARG A 289 54.92 7.63 -5.23
C ARG A 289 53.82 8.23 -4.36
N ASP A 290 53.96 9.51 -4.01
CA ASP A 290 52.92 10.22 -3.27
C ASP A 290 51.64 10.26 -4.11
N GLU A 291 50.49 10.03 -3.47
CA GLU A 291 49.19 10.18 -4.10
C GLU A 291 48.88 11.65 -4.39
N CYS A 292 48.15 11.90 -5.47
CA CYS A 292 47.72 13.26 -5.78
C CYS A 292 46.56 13.68 -4.86
N ARG A 293 46.52 14.97 -4.48
CA ARG A 293 45.30 15.59 -3.94
C ARG A 293 44.28 15.65 -5.07
N THR A 294 43.04 15.19 -4.85
CA THR A 294 42.01 15.15 -5.90
C THR A 294 40.87 16.14 -5.66
N ILE A 295 40.09 16.39 -6.72
CA ILE A 295 38.78 17.01 -6.68
C ILE A 295 37.80 16.19 -7.54
N GLN A 296 36.51 16.22 -7.19
CA GLN A 296 35.45 15.58 -7.97
C GLN A 296 34.84 16.52 -9.00
N VAL A 297 34.61 15.97 -10.19
CA VAL A 297 33.88 16.62 -11.29
C VAL A 297 32.40 16.73 -10.92
N VAL A 298 31.84 17.92 -11.11
CA VAL A 298 30.42 18.26 -11.01
C VAL A 298 29.87 18.51 -12.42
N SER A 299 28.58 18.29 -12.64
CA SER A 299 27.98 18.58 -13.94
C SER A 299 28.22 20.04 -14.37
N GLY A 300 28.61 20.23 -15.62
CA GLY A 300 28.99 21.53 -16.19
C GLY A 300 30.46 21.93 -15.98
N ASP A 301 31.26 21.14 -15.26
CA ASP A 301 32.68 21.44 -15.08
C ASP A 301 33.45 21.41 -16.42
N SER A 302 34.38 22.35 -16.55
CA SER A 302 35.45 22.32 -17.53
C SER A 302 36.80 22.15 -16.82
N CYS A 303 37.82 21.68 -17.53
CA CYS A 303 39.18 21.64 -16.97
C CYS A 303 39.65 23.02 -16.47
N TRP A 304 39.21 24.10 -17.09
CA TRP A 304 39.51 25.45 -16.62
C TRP A 304 38.89 25.73 -15.25
N ALA A 305 37.59 25.44 -15.08
CA ALA A 305 36.89 25.61 -13.81
C ALA A 305 37.49 24.72 -12.70
N LEU A 306 37.83 23.48 -13.03
CA LEU A 306 38.48 22.54 -12.12
C LEU A 306 39.87 23.02 -11.71
N SER A 307 40.69 23.52 -12.65
CA SER A 307 42.02 24.06 -12.33
C SER A 307 41.94 25.26 -11.36
N GLY A 308 40.97 26.15 -11.58
CA GLY A 308 40.70 27.26 -10.66
C GLY A 308 40.29 26.79 -9.27
N ARG A 309 39.39 25.78 -9.17
CA ARG A 309 38.98 25.18 -7.89
C ARG A 309 40.11 24.42 -7.18
N CYS A 310 41.03 23.83 -7.93
CA CYS A 310 42.26 23.24 -7.39
C CYS A 310 43.26 24.30 -6.88
N GLY A 311 43.12 25.56 -7.29
CA GLY A 311 44.06 26.64 -7.01
C GLY A 311 45.37 26.52 -7.78
N ILE A 312 45.35 25.94 -8.98
CA ILE A 312 46.54 25.71 -9.83
C ILE A 312 46.34 26.29 -11.23
N SER A 313 47.43 26.43 -11.99
CA SER A 313 47.35 26.86 -13.39
C SER A 313 46.73 25.77 -14.28
N PRO A 314 46.09 26.12 -15.42
CA PRO A 314 45.62 25.13 -16.39
C PRO A 314 46.72 24.21 -16.93
N ASP A 315 47.96 24.73 -17.04
CA ASP A 315 49.12 23.96 -17.48
C ASP A 315 49.52 22.91 -16.43
N ASP A 316 49.54 23.28 -15.15
CA ASP A 316 49.77 22.33 -14.05
C ASP A 316 48.66 21.29 -13.96
N PHE A 317 47.40 21.69 -14.17
CA PHE A 317 46.27 20.76 -14.19
C PHE A 317 46.42 19.73 -15.31
N THR A 318 46.80 20.17 -16.52
CA THR A 318 47.05 19.29 -17.66
C THR A 318 48.25 18.38 -17.42
N LYS A 319 49.29 18.89 -16.76
CA LYS A 319 50.47 18.10 -16.37
C LYS A 319 50.13 17.00 -15.37
N TYR A 320 49.27 17.29 -14.38
CA TYR A 320 48.84 16.30 -13.38
C TYR A 320 47.84 15.30 -13.95
N ASN A 321 47.14 15.65 -15.02
CA ASN A 321 46.15 14.80 -15.67
C ASN A 321 46.45 14.66 -17.17
N PRO A 322 47.45 13.84 -17.56
CA PRO A 322 48.02 13.85 -18.91
C PRO A 322 47.13 13.22 -20.00
N ASP A 323 45.95 12.69 -19.66
CA ASP A 323 45.03 12.17 -20.66
C ASP A 323 44.44 13.30 -21.51
N SER A 324 44.88 13.36 -22.77
CA SER A 324 44.44 14.33 -23.78
C SER A 324 42.91 14.39 -24.00
N LYS A 325 42.17 13.33 -23.64
CA LYS A 325 40.71 13.29 -23.81
C LYS A 325 39.94 13.76 -22.58
N LEU A 326 40.59 13.87 -21.43
CA LEU A 326 39.95 14.13 -20.13
C LEU A 326 38.96 15.30 -20.21
N CYS A 327 39.39 16.45 -20.71
CA CYS A 327 38.60 17.68 -20.74
C CYS A 327 37.36 17.60 -21.64
N SER A 328 37.33 16.66 -22.59
CA SER A 328 36.18 16.40 -23.47
C SER A 328 35.29 15.25 -22.98
N SER A 329 35.73 14.52 -21.94
CA SER A 329 35.08 13.30 -21.45
C SER A 329 34.85 13.31 -19.94
N LEU A 330 34.86 14.49 -19.32
CA LEU A 330 34.61 14.66 -17.89
C LEU A 330 33.23 14.07 -17.54
N LYS A 331 33.19 13.18 -16.55
CA LYS A 331 31.94 12.60 -16.05
C LYS A 331 31.69 13.10 -14.63
N PRO A 332 30.45 13.49 -14.28
CA PRO A 332 30.10 13.79 -12.89
C PRO A 332 30.54 12.67 -11.94
N GLY A 333 31.09 13.04 -10.78
CA GLY A 333 31.65 12.11 -9.79
C GLY A 333 33.10 11.68 -10.04
N GLN A 334 33.61 11.78 -11.28
CA GLN A 334 35.00 11.41 -11.61
C GLN A 334 36.00 12.22 -10.77
N HIS A 335 37.05 11.56 -10.30
CA HIS A 335 38.17 12.22 -9.62
C HIS A 335 39.23 12.69 -10.62
N VAL A 336 39.78 13.89 -10.39
CA VAL A 336 40.93 14.45 -11.13
C VAL A 336 41.98 14.99 -10.16
N CYS A 337 43.25 14.95 -10.54
CA CYS A 337 44.37 15.38 -9.69
C CYS A 337 44.54 16.91 -9.68
N CYS A 338 44.65 17.49 -8.49
CA CYS A 338 45.01 18.89 -8.21
C CYS A 338 46.49 19.06 -7.80
N SER A 339 47.28 17.97 -7.74
CA SER A 339 48.72 18.00 -7.47
C SER A 339 49.42 16.90 -8.25
N SER A 340 50.75 16.93 -8.30
CA SER A 340 51.54 15.79 -8.79
C SER A 340 51.31 14.57 -7.90
N GLY A 341 51.31 13.39 -8.50
CA GLY A 341 51.17 12.12 -7.78
C GLY A 341 50.39 11.10 -8.60
N THR A 342 50.15 9.92 -8.04
CA THR A 342 49.25 8.92 -8.61
C THR A 342 47.82 9.11 -8.09
N MET A 343 46.82 8.82 -8.93
CA MET A 343 45.41 8.83 -8.50
C MET A 343 45.22 7.84 -7.33
N PRO A 344 44.63 8.27 -6.19
CA PRO A 344 44.28 7.35 -5.11
C PRO A 344 43.32 6.24 -5.57
N ASP A 345 43.39 5.09 -4.91
CA ASP A 345 42.40 4.02 -5.12
C ASP A 345 41.10 4.35 -4.36
N PHE A 346 40.10 4.82 -5.09
CA PHE A 346 38.77 5.11 -4.54
C PHE A 346 37.85 3.88 -4.48
N THR A 347 38.30 2.69 -4.91
CA THR A 347 37.44 1.50 -4.92
C THR A 347 37.10 1.05 -3.49
N PRO A 348 35.81 1.01 -3.12
CA PRO A 348 35.41 0.57 -1.79
C PRO A 348 35.85 -0.87 -1.54
N LYS A 349 36.31 -1.15 -0.32
CA LYS A 349 36.70 -2.51 0.09
C LYS A 349 35.55 -3.21 0.80
N PRO A 350 35.47 -4.56 0.73
CA PRO A 350 34.53 -5.32 1.54
C PRO A 350 34.74 -5.02 3.04
N ASN A 351 33.67 -5.07 3.81
CA ASN A 351 33.76 -4.93 5.27
C ASN A 351 34.46 -6.16 5.87
N PRO A 352 35.12 -6.03 7.04
CA PRO A 352 35.79 -7.15 7.70
C PRO A 352 34.87 -8.33 8.02
N ASP A 353 33.58 -8.05 8.16
CA ASP A 353 32.58 -9.06 8.43
C ASP A 353 32.25 -9.87 7.17
N GLY A 354 32.62 -9.46 5.95
CA GLY A 354 32.31 -10.12 4.68
C GLY A 354 31.11 -9.51 3.93
N SER A 355 30.46 -8.49 4.50
CA SER A 355 29.46 -7.70 3.78
C SER A 355 30.10 -6.73 2.80
N CYS A 356 29.37 -6.35 1.75
CA CYS A 356 29.84 -5.35 0.80
C CYS A 356 29.87 -3.94 1.42
N ALA A 357 30.66 -3.04 0.84
CA ALA A 357 30.53 -1.61 1.08
C ALA A 357 29.20 -1.14 0.47
N VAL A 358 28.39 -0.42 1.24
CA VAL A 358 27.01 -0.10 0.86
C VAL A 358 26.86 1.37 0.50
N TYR A 359 26.09 1.63 -0.55
CA TYR A 359 25.59 2.95 -0.91
C TYR A 359 24.07 2.95 -0.99
N GLU A 360 23.42 3.94 -0.38
CA GLU A 360 21.97 4.14 -0.53
C GLU A 360 21.72 5.24 -1.56
N THR A 361 21.03 4.87 -2.63
CA THR A 361 20.73 5.73 -3.77
C THR A 361 19.79 6.88 -3.40
N LYS A 362 20.04 8.04 -3.99
CA LYS A 362 19.35 9.32 -3.75
C LYS A 362 18.77 9.88 -5.03
N SER A 363 17.86 10.84 -4.90
CA SER A 363 17.30 11.52 -6.08
C SER A 363 18.39 12.26 -6.86
N GLY A 364 18.39 12.07 -8.17
CA GLY A 364 19.39 12.60 -9.10
C GLY A 364 20.74 11.86 -9.07
N ASP A 365 20.79 10.65 -8.50
CA ASP A 365 21.91 9.73 -8.70
C ASP A 365 21.76 8.97 -10.01
N SER A 366 22.89 8.67 -10.64
CA SER A 366 22.99 7.75 -11.77
C SER A 366 24.08 6.73 -11.51
N CYS A 367 23.98 5.54 -12.13
CA CYS A 367 25.04 4.54 -12.05
C CYS A 367 26.39 5.08 -12.48
N TYR A 368 26.42 5.92 -13.52
CA TYR A 368 27.66 6.49 -14.05
C TYR A 368 28.35 7.38 -13.04
N ALA A 369 27.59 8.25 -12.36
CA ALA A 369 28.14 9.16 -11.36
C ALA A 369 28.61 8.40 -10.11
N ILE A 370 27.81 7.44 -9.63
CA ILE A 370 28.17 6.59 -8.48
C ILE A 370 29.42 5.78 -8.80
N ALA A 371 29.48 5.12 -9.96
CA ALA A 371 30.61 4.31 -10.36
C ALA A 371 31.89 5.17 -10.45
N ALA A 372 31.82 6.30 -11.17
CA ALA A 372 32.95 7.21 -11.34
C ALA A 372 33.47 7.78 -10.00
N ALA A 373 32.56 8.12 -9.07
CA ALA A 373 32.93 8.60 -7.74
C ALA A 373 33.66 7.57 -6.88
N ASN A 374 33.51 6.29 -7.19
CA ASN A 374 34.06 5.17 -6.42
C ASN A 374 35.12 4.38 -7.22
N GLY A 375 35.65 4.93 -8.32
CA GLY A 375 36.67 4.25 -9.13
C GLY A 375 36.18 2.95 -9.79
N LEU A 376 34.87 2.84 -10.04
CA LEU A 376 34.22 1.69 -10.68
C LEU A 376 33.69 2.07 -12.07
N GLU A 377 33.37 1.06 -12.88
CA GLU A 377 32.55 1.20 -14.07
C GLU A 377 31.09 0.81 -13.80
N PRO A 378 30.10 1.32 -14.58
CA PRO A 378 28.71 0.90 -14.45
C PRO A 378 28.52 -0.63 -14.53
N LYS A 379 29.36 -1.31 -15.33
CA LYS A 379 29.36 -2.78 -15.43
C LYS A 379 29.73 -3.45 -14.11
N ASP A 380 30.66 -2.87 -13.34
CA ASP A 380 31.00 -3.40 -12.02
C ASP A 380 29.79 -3.32 -11.09
N LEU A 381 29.03 -2.22 -11.13
CA LEU A 381 27.81 -2.08 -10.33
C LEU A 381 26.78 -3.16 -10.70
N GLU A 382 26.59 -3.44 -11.99
CA GLU A 382 25.70 -4.52 -12.44
C GLU A 382 26.15 -5.88 -11.90
N ASP A 383 27.44 -6.18 -11.97
CA ASP A 383 27.98 -7.47 -11.52
C ASP A 383 27.92 -7.63 -9.99
N LEU A 384 28.16 -6.55 -9.25
CA LEU A 384 28.13 -6.53 -7.78
C LEU A 384 26.71 -6.65 -7.20
N ASN A 385 25.67 -6.27 -7.95
CA ASN A 385 24.32 -6.12 -7.41
C ASN A 385 23.30 -7.17 -7.89
N LYS A 386 23.75 -8.23 -8.56
CA LYS A 386 22.88 -9.35 -8.99
C LYS A 386 22.04 -9.99 -7.87
N GLN A 387 22.52 -9.93 -6.63
CA GLN A 387 21.82 -10.46 -5.45
C GLN A 387 21.29 -9.36 -4.52
N THR A 388 21.42 -8.09 -4.92
CA THR A 388 20.96 -6.95 -4.13
C THR A 388 19.46 -6.77 -4.28
N TRP A 389 18.76 -6.65 -3.15
CA TRP A 389 17.32 -6.44 -3.14
C TRP A 389 16.92 -5.12 -3.82
N GLY A 390 16.01 -5.19 -4.79
CA GLY A 390 15.52 -4.03 -5.52
C GLY A 390 16.47 -3.49 -6.60
N TRP A 391 17.54 -4.22 -6.93
CA TRP A 391 18.45 -3.82 -8.02
C TRP A 391 17.81 -4.03 -9.40
N ALA A 392 17.28 -2.95 -9.98
CA ALA A 392 16.63 -2.95 -11.29
C ALA A 392 17.58 -2.65 -12.46
N GLY A 393 18.90 -2.59 -12.21
CA GLY A 393 19.91 -2.25 -13.21
C GLY A 393 20.12 -0.75 -13.39
N CYS A 394 21.17 -0.40 -14.12
CA CYS A 394 21.65 0.97 -14.28
C CYS A 394 20.76 1.86 -15.14
N ASP A 395 19.92 1.27 -15.99
CA ASP A 395 18.89 2.00 -16.76
C ASP A 395 17.66 2.36 -15.92
N SER A 396 17.57 1.85 -14.68
CA SER A 396 16.41 2.03 -13.80
C SER A 396 16.80 2.05 -12.33
N LEU A 397 17.76 2.92 -11.98
CA LEU A 397 18.22 3.07 -10.61
C LEU A 397 17.16 3.75 -9.74
N TRP A 398 16.46 2.97 -8.91
CA TRP A 398 15.45 3.51 -7.99
C TRP A 398 16.08 4.16 -6.77
N VAL A 399 15.50 5.27 -6.33
CA VAL A 399 15.88 5.95 -5.07
C VAL A 399 15.62 5.05 -3.84
N GLY A 400 16.56 5.01 -2.91
CA GLY A 400 16.47 4.26 -1.65
C GLY A 400 16.93 2.80 -1.72
N VAL A 401 17.39 2.34 -2.89
CA VAL A 401 18.04 1.04 -3.04
C VAL A 401 19.40 1.09 -2.35
N ARG A 402 19.65 0.12 -1.47
CA ARG A 402 20.94 -0.09 -0.81
C ARG A 402 21.78 -1.06 -1.62
N MET A 403 22.68 -0.52 -2.42
CA MET A 403 23.51 -1.26 -3.37
C MET A 403 24.93 -1.49 -2.86
N CYS A 404 25.55 -2.55 -3.34
CA CYS A 404 26.95 -2.87 -3.12
C CYS A 404 27.86 -2.08 -4.07
N LEU A 405 28.93 -1.53 -3.52
CA LEU A 405 30.06 -0.92 -4.25
C LEU A 405 31.33 -1.78 -4.17
N SER A 406 31.28 -2.92 -3.50
CA SER A 406 32.38 -3.89 -3.43
C SER A 406 31.84 -5.30 -3.37
N LYS A 407 32.71 -6.32 -3.50
CA LYS A 407 32.30 -7.71 -3.34
C LYS A 407 31.87 -7.97 -1.90
N GLY A 408 30.92 -8.87 -1.69
CA GLY A 408 30.47 -9.29 -0.36
C GLY A 408 28.98 -9.53 -0.32
N ASP A 409 28.48 -9.86 0.88
CA ASP A 409 27.05 -10.08 1.09
C ASP A 409 26.27 -8.75 1.00
N PRO A 410 25.16 -8.71 0.24
CA PRO A 410 24.30 -7.53 0.16
C PRO A 410 23.66 -7.16 1.51
N PRO A 411 23.38 -5.87 1.75
CA PRO A 411 22.70 -5.42 2.97
C PRO A 411 21.23 -5.81 2.97
N MET A 412 20.61 -5.77 4.16
CA MET A 412 19.15 -5.71 4.25
C MET A 412 18.62 -4.46 3.53
N PRO A 413 17.52 -4.58 2.77
CA PRO A 413 16.94 -3.43 2.09
C PRO A 413 16.43 -2.39 3.08
N ALA A 414 16.33 -1.14 2.63
CA ALA A 414 15.72 -0.08 3.42
C ALA A 414 14.23 -0.40 3.67
N PRO A 415 13.70 -0.10 4.88
CA PRO A 415 12.29 -0.30 5.17
C PRO A 415 11.43 0.63 4.29
N ILE A 416 10.26 0.15 3.90
CA ILE A 416 9.20 0.93 3.26
C ILE A 416 8.12 1.15 4.31
N SER A 417 7.84 2.42 4.61
CA SER A 417 6.96 2.86 5.71
C SER A 417 5.59 2.15 5.72
N ASN A 418 4.98 1.96 4.55
CA ASN A 418 3.67 1.34 4.38
C ASN A 418 3.70 -0.15 3.98
N ALA A 419 4.87 -0.80 3.96
CA ALA A 419 4.95 -2.24 3.70
C ALA A 419 4.45 -3.06 4.90
N ILE A 420 3.60 -4.05 4.64
CA ILE A 420 3.04 -4.95 5.66
C ILE A 420 3.61 -6.38 5.60
N CYS A 421 4.29 -6.73 4.51
CA CYS A 421 4.95 -8.03 4.30
C CYS A 421 6.33 -7.89 3.63
N GLY A 422 7.09 -8.98 3.61
CA GLY A 422 8.40 -9.05 2.98
C GLY A 422 9.51 -8.41 3.81
N PRO A 423 10.76 -8.38 3.28
CA PRO A 423 11.93 -7.91 4.02
C PRO A 423 11.96 -6.40 4.28
N GLN A 424 11.16 -5.63 3.53
CA GLN A 424 11.07 -4.17 3.67
C GLN A 424 9.99 -3.70 4.64
N LYS A 425 9.25 -4.62 5.28
CA LYS A 425 8.33 -4.26 6.36
C LYS A 425 9.10 -3.52 7.47
N PRO A 426 8.59 -2.41 8.02
CA PRO A 426 9.23 -1.72 9.13
C PRO A 426 9.53 -2.67 10.31
N ASP A 427 10.61 -2.37 11.03
CA ASP A 427 11.10 -3.12 12.20
C ASP A 427 11.52 -4.59 11.93
N THR A 428 11.70 -4.97 10.67
CA THR A 428 12.22 -6.30 10.29
C THR A 428 13.64 -6.50 10.81
N ARG A 429 13.84 -7.55 11.62
CA ARG A 429 15.17 -7.92 12.14
C ARG A 429 15.98 -8.64 11.06
N THR A 430 17.28 -8.36 11.02
CA THR A 430 18.21 -9.05 10.11
C THR A 430 18.34 -10.52 10.50
N PRO A 431 18.04 -11.47 9.60
CA PRO A 431 18.22 -12.89 9.88
C PRO A 431 19.70 -13.29 9.79
N PRO A 432 20.06 -14.52 10.22
CA PRO A 432 21.41 -15.07 9.99
C PRO A 432 21.79 -15.01 8.49
N ARG A 433 23.08 -14.88 8.19
CA ARG A 433 23.56 -14.83 6.81
C ARG A 433 23.20 -16.08 6.01
N GLY A 434 22.97 -15.89 4.71
CA GLY A 434 22.51 -16.93 3.79
C GLY A 434 21.02 -17.26 3.89
N SER A 435 20.28 -16.62 4.81
CA SER A 435 18.82 -16.79 4.89
C SER A 435 18.13 -16.21 3.65
N ASN A 436 17.07 -16.87 3.19
CA ASN A 436 16.19 -16.32 2.16
C ASN A 436 15.32 -15.19 2.73
N ILE A 437 15.75 -13.94 2.55
CA ILE A 437 15.05 -12.78 3.12
C ILE A 437 13.66 -12.53 2.52
N SER A 438 13.31 -13.15 1.39
CA SER A 438 11.96 -13.01 0.81
C SER A 438 10.87 -13.68 1.67
N GLU A 439 11.24 -14.64 2.50
CA GLU A 439 10.33 -15.37 3.40
C GLU A 439 10.03 -14.61 4.71
N LEU A 440 10.69 -13.46 4.93
CA LEU A 440 10.45 -12.63 6.10
C LEU A 440 9.06 -11.97 6.03
N ASN A 441 8.39 -11.92 7.18
CA ASN A 441 7.08 -11.29 7.34
C ASN A 441 6.03 -11.80 6.32
N PRO A 442 5.69 -13.09 6.36
CA PRO A 442 4.71 -13.65 5.42
C PRO A 442 3.33 -13.04 5.66
N CYS A 443 2.55 -12.96 4.59
CA CYS A 443 1.16 -12.52 4.68
C CYS A 443 0.30 -13.56 5.42
N PRO A 444 -0.77 -13.11 6.11
CA PRO A 444 -1.77 -14.00 6.68
C PRO A 444 -2.25 -15.04 5.66
N LEU A 445 -2.45 -16.27 6.13
CA LEU A 445 -2.94 -17.40 5.33
C LEU A 445 -2.09 -17.74 4.10
N ASN A 446 -0.80 -17.41 4.13
CA ASN A 446 0.11 -17.57 3.00
C ASN A 446 -0.39 -16.87 1.72
N ALA A 447 -1.09 -15.74 1.88
CA ALA A 447 -1.33 -14.84 0.76
C ALA A 447 -0.01 -14.37 0.15
N CYS A 448 -0.05 -13.89 -1.08
CA CYS A 448 1.14 -13.47 -1.80
C CYS A 448 1.57 -12.08 -1.32
N CYS A 449 2.87 -11.93 -1.13
CA CYS A 449 3.47 -10.62 -0.87
C CYS A 449 3.95 -10.05 -2.21
N ASN A 450 3.51 -8.85 -2.59
CA ASN A 450 3.83 -8.26 -3.90
C ASN A 450 5.21 -7.56 -3.92
N ILE A 451 5.78 -7.38 -5.12
CA ILE A 451 6.88 -6.43 -5.32
C ILE A 451 6.27 -5.05 -5.57
N ALA A 452 5.25 -4.90 -6.42
CA ALA A 452 4.33 -3.76 -6.43
C ALA A 452 3.05 -4.25 -7.09
N SER A 453 1.83 -3.98 -6.61
CA SER A 453 0.60 -4.49 -7.24
C SER A 453 -0.45 -3.39 -7.33
N ARG A 454 -1.47 -3.54 -8.19
CA ARG A 454 -2.60 -2.61 -8.29
C ARG A 454 -3.69 -3.08 -7.32
N LEU A 455 -3.70 -2.59 -6.09
CA LEU A 455 -4.87 -2.76 -5.22
C LEU A 455 -6.03 -1.95 -5.80
N THR A 456 -6.79 -2.59 -6.70
CA THR A 456 -7.85 -1.96 -7.51
C THR A 456 -7.34 -0.69 -8.22
N ARG A 457 -8.18 0.09 -8.89
CA ARG A 457 -7.71 1.24 -9.71
C ARG A 457 -7.02 2.38 -8.94
N ARG A 458 -6.68 2.25 -7.64
CA ARG A 458 -6.30 3.40 -6.80
C ARG A 458 -5.09 3.25 -5.89
N GLU A 459 -4.52 2.06 -5.65
CA GLU A 459 -3.41 1.93 -4.70
C GLU A 459 -2.34 0.99 -5.24
N LEU A 460 -1.22 1.51 -5.77
CA LEU A 460 -0.03 0.69 -6.04
C LEU A 460 1.00 0.90 -4.95
N GLN A 461 1.21 -0.14 -4.15
CA GLN A 461 2.10 -0.11 -2.98
C GLN A 461 3.01 -1.34 -2.99
N TRP A 462 4.20 -1.21 -2.40
CA TRP A 462 5.15 -2.31 -2.21
C TRP A 462 4.86 -3.08 -0.92
N GLY A 463 5.20 -4.36 -0.89
CA GLY A 463 5.12 -5.18 0.32
C GLY A 463 3.70 -5.29 0.89
N GLN A 464 2.70 -5.45 0.03
CA GLN A 464 1.29 -5.67 0.37
C GLN A 464 0.90 -7.14 0.22
N CYS A 465 -0.13 -7.52 0.97
CA CYS A 465 -0.71 -8.85 0.95
C CYS A 465 -1.93 -8.92 0.04
N GLY A 466 -1.95 -9.90 -0.85
CA GLY A 466 -3.08 -10.11 -1.76
C GLY A 466 -3.05 -11.48 -2.40
N THR A 467 -4.11 -11.79 -3.15
CA THR A 467 -4.30 -13.12 -3.75
C THR A 467 -4.51 -13.07 -5.27
N THR A 468 -4.43 -11.89 -5.90
CA THR A 468 -4.64 -11.73 -7.34
C THR A 468 -3.35 -12.01 -8.11
N GLU A 469 -3.47 -12.13 -9.44
CA GLU A 469 -2.33 -12.27 -10.35
C GLU A 469 -1.24 -11.22 -10.10
N GLU A 470 -1.66 -9.98 -9.82
CA GLU A 470 -0.75 -8.87 -9.57
C GLU A 470 0.07 -9.01 -8.27
N PHE A 471 -0.37 -9.85 -7.33
CA PHE A 471 0.40 -10.15 -6.12
C PHE A 471 1.19 -11.44 -6.23
N CYS A 472 0.68 -12.40 -7.01
CA CYS A 472 1.08 -13.79 -6.91
C CYS A 472 1.95 -14.27 -8.08
N VAL A 473 2.03 -13.52 -9.19
CA VAL A 473 2.88 -13.90 -10.33
C VAL A 473 4.28 -13.33 -10.14
N ASP A 474 5.25 -14.23 -9.99
CA ASP A 474 6.67 -13.87 -10.08
C ASP A 474 7.04 -13.66 -11.55
N THR A 475 7.38 -12.41 -11.88
CA THR A 475 7.79 -12.01 -13.22
C THR A 475 9.28 -11.70 -13.31
N ARG A 476 10.06 -11.83 -12.22
CA ARG A 476 11.46 -11.41 -12.13
C ARG A 476 12.35 -12.03 -13.21
N GLY A 477 12.15 -13.31 -13.53
CA GLY A 477 13.10 -14.07 -14.33
C GLY A 477 14.46 -14.14 -13.64
N ASP A 478 15.53 -13.82 -14.39
CA ASP A 478 16.92 -13.80 -13.89
C ASP A 478 17.31 -12.47 -13.20
N GLY A 479 16.35 -11.57 -12.99
CA GLY A 479 16.56 -10.30 -12.28
C GLY A 479 16.92 -10.49 -10.80
N ALA A 480 17.41 -9.42 -10.16
CA ALA A 480 17.77 -9.45 -8.75
C ALA A 480 16.53 -9.62 -7.83
N PRO A 481 16.68 -10.14 -6.60
CA PRO A 481 15.58 -10.25 -5.63
C PRO A 481 14.83 -8.91 -5.43
N GLY A 482 13.53 -8.96 -5.15
CA GLY A 482 12.74 -7.74 -4.95
C GLY A 482 12.51 -6.90 -6.21
N THR A 483 12.70 -7.47 -7.41
CA THR A 483 12.40 -6.83 -8.70
C THR A 483 11.37 -7.59 -9.53
N ALA A 484 10.80 -6.92 -10.51
CA ALA A 484 9.82 -7.45 -11.46
C ALA A 484 10.20 -7.02 -12.88
N LYS A 485 9.77 -7.77 -13.91
CA LYS A 485 9.88 -7.31 -15.30
C LYS A 485 9.21 -5.95 -15.48
N LYS A 486 9.79 -5.09 -16.31
CA LYS A 486 9.23 -3.76 -16.63
C LYS A 486 7.75 -3.87 -17.02
N GLY A 487 6.91 -3.03 -16.40
CA GLY A 487 5.45 -3.00 -16.61
C GLY A 487 4.64 -4.07 -15.87
N THR A 488 5.29 -4.99 -15.16
CA THR A 488 4.62 -6.01 -14.33
C THR A 488 4.67 -5.67 -12.85
N TYR A 489 4.10 -6.54 -12.01
CA TYR A 489 3.88 -6.31 -10.59
C TYR A 489 4.81 -7.16 -9.69
N GLY A 490 5.07 -8.41 -10.08
CA GLY A 490 6.00 -9.31 -9.41
C GLY A 490 5.50 -9.77 -8.04
N CYS A 491 6.18 -10.79 -7.51
CA CYS A 491 5.84 -11.41 -6.24
C CYS A 491 7.12 -11.67 -5.43
N ILE A 492 7.07 -11.31 -4.14
CA ILE A 492 8.14 -11.52 -3.15
C ILE A 492 8.12 -12.95 -2.63
N SER A 493 6.96 -13.41 -2.15
CA SER A 493 6.83 -14.68 -1.45
C SER A 493 5.42 -15.24 -1.52
N ASN A 494 5.31 -16.55 -1.27
CA ASN A 494 4.12 -17.35 -1.52
C ASN A 494 3.59 -17.13 -2.93
N CYS A 495 4.47 -17.10 -3.93
CA CYS A 495 4.07 -16.89 -5.32
C CYS A 495 3.35 -18.13 -5.86
N GLY A 496 2.65 -17.97 -6.99
CA GLY A 496 1.94 -19.05 -7.66
C GLY A 496 0.45 -19.10 -7.34
N MET A 497 -0.23 -19.75 -8.28
CA MET A 497 -1.66 -19.63 -8.55
C MET A 497 -2.36 -21.02 -8.62
N ASP A 498 -1.65 -22.10 -8.32
CA ASP A 498 -2.14 -23.47 -8.53
C ASP A 498 -2.70 -24.13 -7.27
N ILE A 499 -3.69 -25.03 -7.43
CA ILE A 499 -4.20 -25.91 -6.34
C ILE A 499 -3.05 -26.68 -5.71
N VAL A 500 -2.84 -26.42 -4.41
CA VAL A 500 -2.06 -27.29 -3.56
C VAL A 500 -2.88 -28.55 -3.31
N LYS A 501 -2.71 -29.54 -4.20
CA LYS A 501 -3.43 -30.82 -4.14
C LYS A 501 -2.82 -31.72 -3.06
N GLY A 502 -3.63 -32.11 -2.10
CA GLY A 502 -3.33 -33.19 -1.16
C GLY A 502 -3.70 -34.56 -1.73
N ALA A 503 -3.48 -35.61 -0.92
CA ALA A 503 -3.98 -36.94 -1.23
C ALA A 503 -5.53 -36.94 -1.32
N PRO A 504 -6.13 -37.76 -2.20
CA PRO A 504 -7.59 -37.87 -2.30
C PRO A 504 -8.19 -38.37 -0.98
N PRO A 505 -9.43 -37.95 -0.64
CA PRO A 505 -10.11 -38.48 0.54
C PRO A 505 -10.45 -39.96 0.34
N ALA A 506 -10.56 -40.72 1.44
CA ALA A 506 -10.96 -42.11 1.39
C ALA A 506 -12.39 -42.30 0.83
N GLN A 507 -13.26 -41.30 1.01
CA GLN A 507 -14.60 -41.23 0.46
C GLN A 507 -14.98 -39.77 0.17
N PHE A 508 -15.72 -39.54 -0.90
CA PHE A 508 -16.29 -38.22 -1.17
C PHE A 508 -17.51 -37.97 -0.29
N ILE A 509 -17.62 -36.76 0.26
CA ILE A 509 -18.73 -36.33 1.10
C ILE A 509 -19.75 -35.58 0.22
N LYS A 510 -20.97 -36.11 0.13
CA LYS A 510 -22.16 -35.36 -0.30
C LYS A 510 -22.89 -34.89 0.95
N LEU A 511 -22.87 -33.59 1.22
CA LEU A 511 -23.40 -32.98 2.44
C LEU A 511 -24.60 -32.09 2.12
N GLY A 512 -25.66 -32.18 2.92
CA GLY A 512 -26.80 -31.26 2.87
C GLY A 512 -27.01 -30.56 4.21
N TYR A 513 -27.31 -29.26 4.19
CA TYR A 513 -27.87 -28.54 5.34
C TYR A 513 -29.39 -28.64 5.28
N PHE A 514 -30.02 -29.14 6.34
CA PHE A 514 -31.46 -29.16 6.50
C PHE A 514 -31.90 -28.01 7.40
N GLU A 515 -32.67 -27.09 6.83
CA GLU A 515 -33.23 -25.92 7.51
C GLU A 515 -34.38 -26.34 8.44
N ALA A 516 -34.11 -26.47 9.73
CA ALA A 516 -35.06 -26.96 10.74
C ALA A 516 -36.30 -26.06 10.90
N PHE A 517 -36.18 -24.78 10.54
CA PHE A 517 -37.25 -23.80 10.59
C PHE A 517 -38.04 -23.68 9.27
N ASN A 518 -37.79 -24.55 8.28
CA ASN A 518 -38.48 -24.47 6.99
C ASN A 518 -40.01 -24.62 7.09
N LEU A 519 -40.51 -25.34 8.11
CA LEU A 519 -41.95 -25.49 8.38
C LEU A 519 -42.64 -24.17 8.76
N ARG A 520 -41.88 -23.11 9.07
CA ARG A 520 -42.42 -21.75 9.25
C ARG A 520 -42.91 -21.13 7.94
N ARG A 521 -42.46 -21.64 6.79
CA ARG A 521 -42.88 -21.16 5.48
C ARG A 521 -44.31 -21.59 5.20
N GLU A 522 -45.09 -20.67 4.65
CA GLU A 522 -46.49 -20.89 4.26
C GLU A 522 -46.63 -22.02 3.22
N CYS A 523 -45.62 -22.21 2.39
CA CYS A 523 -45.59 -23.20 1.33
C CYS A 523 -44.15 -23.67 1.02
N LEU A 524 -44.02 -24.69 0.17
CA LEU A 524 -42.73 -25.28 -0.24
C LEU A 524 -41.85 -25.68 0.97
N ASN A 525 -42.49 -26.10 2.05
CA ASN A 525 -41.84 -26.73 3.18
C ASN A 525 -41.60 -28.22 2.90
N MET A 526 -40.68 -28.82 3.65
CA MET A 526 -40.23 -30.20 3.49
C MET A 526 -39.95 -30.80 4.86
N ASP A 527 -40.56 -31.95 5.13
CA ASP A 527 -40.24 -32.76 6.32
C ASP A 527 -38.91 -33.48 6.09
N ILE A 528 -38.05 -33.55 7.10
CA ILE A 528 -36.70 -34.09 6.95
C ILE A 528 -36.66 -35.54 6.44
N ARG A 529 -37.74 -36.31 6.63
CA ARG A 529 -37.86 -37.69 6.12
C ARG A 529 -37.96 -37.77 4.60
N GLN A 530 -38.23 -36.65 3.94
CA GLN A 530 -38.33 -36.54 2.48
C GLN A 530 -36.99 -36.25 1.82
N ILE A 531 -35.92 -36.07 2.60
CA ILE A 531 -34.60 -35.74 2.07
C ILE A 531 -34.02 -36.87 1.22
N ASP A 532 -33.26 -36.50 0.19
CA ASP A 532 -32.56 -37.43 -0.70
C ASP A 532 -31.65 -38.39 0.11
N PRO A 533 -31.88 -39.71 0.08
CA PRO A 533 -31.11 -40.67 0.86
C PRO A 533 -29.67 -40.83 0.37
N SER A 534 -29.30 -40.25 -0.77
CA SER A 534 -27.92 -40.31 -1.31
C SER A 534 -26.94 -39.33 -0.63
N TYR A 535 -27.43 -38.44 0.24
CA TYR A 535 -26.53 -37.66 1.11
C TYR A 535 -25.73 -38.59 2.02
N THR A 536 -24.43 -38.32 2.13
CA THR A 536 -23.53 -39.03 3.07
C THR A 536 -23.56 -38.41 4.45
N HIS A 537 -23.79 -37.10 4.53
CA HIS A 537 -23.86 -36.32 5.76
C HIS A 537 -25.04 -35.35 5.66
N LEU A 538 -25.77 -35.21 6.76
CA LEU A 538 -26.85 -34.25 6.87
C LEU A 538 -26.64 -33.39 8.11
N HIS A 539 -26.46 -32.09 7.91
CA HIS A 539 -26.32 -31.08 8.95
C HIS A 539 -27.71 -30.53 9.30
N PHE A 540 -28.14 -30.73 10.54
CA PHE A 540 -29.38 -30.14 11.05
C PHE A 540 -29.11 -28.69 11.47
N ALA A 541 -29.72 -27.74 10.76
CA ALA A 541 -29.49 -26.31 10.91
C ALA A 541 -30.73 -25.63 11.53
N PHE A 542 -30.72 -25.20 12.79
CA PHE A 542 -29.59 -25.16 13.71
C PHE A 542 -29.98 -25.59 15.14
N GLY A 543 -29.00 -26.06 15.89
CA GLY A 543 -29.02 -26.05 17.35
C GLY A 543 -28.67 -24.65 17.85
N VAL A 544 -29.41 -24.17 18.86
CA VAL A 544 -29.17 -22.86 19.50
C VAL A 544 -28.57 -23.04 20.89
N LEU A 545 -27.83 -22.03 21.34
CA LEU A 545 -27.24 -21.98 22.68
C LEU A 545 -27.94 -20.89 23.51
N THR A 546 -28.15 -21.17 24.79
CA THR A 546 -28.54 -20.14 25.76
C THR A 546 -27.32 -19.33 26.22
N ASP A 547 -27.54 -18.24 26.95
CA ASP A 547 -26.46 -17.44 27.55
C ASP A 547 -25.59 -18.23 28.54
N ASP A 548 -26.14 -19.29 29.15
CA ASP A 548 -25.41 -20.21 30.01
C ASP A 548 -24.86 -21.46 29.27
N PHE A 549 -24.88 -21.42 27.93
CA PHE A 549 -24.35 -22.41 26.99
C PHE A 549 -25.08 -23.76 26.97
N GLN A 550 -26.36 -23.81 27.35
CA GLN A 550 -27.19 -25.01 27.20
C GLN A 550 -27.68 -25.14 25.76
N VAL A 551 -27.67 -26.37 25.24
CA VAL A 551 -28.17 -26.68 23.91
C VAL A 551 -29.69 -26.75 23.91
N ARG A 552 -30.33 -26.02 23.00
CA ARG A 552 -31.77 -26.05 22.76
C ARG A 552 -32.08 -26.06 21.27
N LEU A 553 -33.33 -26.35 20.95
CA LEU A 553 -33.91 -26.15 19.63
C LEU A 553 -34.78 -24.90 19.66
N GLU A 554 -34.78 -24.15 18.56
CA GLU A 554 -35.32 -22.80 18.51
C GLU A 554 -36.83 -22.75 18.83
N ASP A 555 -37.61 -23.66 18.24
CA ASP A 555 -39.06 -23.73 18.42
C ASP A 555 -39.62 -25.17 18.33
N GLU A 556 -40.95 -25.30 18.37
CA GLU A 556 -41.65 -26.59 18.28
C GLU A 556 -41.50 -27.27 16.91
N TYR A 557 -41.35 -26.50 15.83
CA TYR A 557 -41.10 -27.06 14.50
C TYR A 557 -39.71 -27.72 14.43
N ALA A 558 -38.68 -27.01 14.89
CA ALA A 558 -37.32 -27.55 14.98
C ALA A 558 -37.26 -28.77 15.91
N LYS A 559 -37.99 -28.78 17.03
CA LYS A 559 -38.12 -29.96 17.89
C LYS A 559 -38.73 -31.15 17.17
N TYR A 560 -39.84 -30.93 16.47
CA TYR A 560 -40.49 -31.98 15.69
C TYR A 560 -39.54 -32.56 14.62
N GLU A 561 -38.89 -31.70 13.84
CA GLU A 561 -37.94 -32.11 12.80
C GLU A 561 -36.72 -32.83 13.39
N PHE A 562 -36.21 -32.40 14.54
CA PHE A 562 -35.09 -33.05 15.20
C PHE A 562 -35.43 -34.47 15.68
N GLU A 563 -36.66 -34.71 16.15
CA GLU A 563 -37.12 -36.06 16.49
C GLU A 563 -37.19 -36.98 15.25
N GLN A 564 -37.51 -36.44 14.07
CA GLN A 564 -37.46 -37.22 12.83
C GLN A 564 -36.02 -37.42 12.35
N PHE A 565 -35.18 -36.39 12.44
CA PHE A 565 -33.76 -36.42 12.09
C PHE A 565 -33.02 -37.55 12.79
N LYS A 566 -33.25 -37.72 14.10
CA LYS A 566 -32.65 -38.79 14.90
C LYS A 566 -32.99 -40.20 14.38
N LYS A 567 -34.12 -40.37 13.69
CA LYS A 567 -34.59 -41.67 13.18
C LYS A 567 -34.04 -42.00 11.78
N LEU A 568 -33.43 -41.03 11.09
CA LEU A 568 -32.88 -41.25 9.76
C LEU A 568 -31.79 -42.34 9.75
N ARG A 569 -31.73 -43.08 8.65
CA ARG A 569 -30.73 -44.11 8.36
C ARG A 569 -30.12 -43.79 7.00
N GLY A 570 -28.82 -44.00 6.84
CA GLY A 570 -28.08 -43.65 5.62
C GLY A 570 -27.05 -42.55 5.90
N PRO A 571 -27.43 -41.26 5.86
CA PRO A 571 -26.51 -40.16 6.13
C PRO A 571 -26.06 -40.13 7.60
N LYS A 572 -24.83 -39.66 7.83
CA LYS A 572 -24.39 -39.24 9.17
C LYS A 572 -25.21 -38.02 9.62
N ARG A 573 -25.74 -38.10 10.84
CA ARG A 573 -26.56 -37.06 11.46
C ARG A 573 -25.68 -36.11 12.27
N VAL A 574 -25.42 -34.93 11.73
CA VAL A 574 -24.60 -33.89 12.35
C VAL A 574 -25.49 -32.72 12.79
N LEU A 575 -25.30 -32.22 14.01
CA LEU A 575 -25.99 -31.00 14.47
C LEU A 575 -25.08 -29.79 14.24
N SER A 576 -25.57 -28.77 13.54
CA SER A 576 -24.84 -27.52 13.33
C SER A 576 -25.30 -26.46 14.33
N PHE A 577 -24.34 -25.76 14.92
CA PHE A 577 -24.56 -24.65 15.85
C PHE A 577 -24.11 -23.34 15.22
N GLY A 578 -25.00 -22.34 15.21
CA GLY A 578 -24.68 -21.00 14.72
C GLY A 578 -25.54 -20.60 13.53
N GLY A 579 -24.89 -20.37 12.38
CA GLY A 579 -25.45 -19.71 11.21
C GLY A 579 -25.44 -18.18 11.35
N TRP A 580 -25.73 -17.49 10.25
CA TRP A 580 -25.71 -16.03 10.17
C TRP A 580 -26.45 -15.32 11.32
N THR A 581 -27.76 -15.56 11.52
CA THR A 581 -28.55 -14.84 12.53
C THR A 581 -28.04 -15.06 13.96
N PHE A 582 -27.64 -16.28 14.33
CA PHE A 582 -27.14 -16.55 15.67
C PHE A 582 -25.73 -15.96 15.90
N SER A 583 -24.95 -15.85 14.82
CA SER A 583 -23.57 -15.34 14.87
C SER A 583 -23.46 -13.82 14.74
N ALA A 584 -24.39 -13.21 14.00
CA ALA A 584 -24.26 -11.84 13.49
C ALA A 584 -25.42 -10.89 13.85
N GLU A 585 -26.46 -11.36 14.54
CA GLU A 585 -27.58 -10.49 14.95
C GLU A 585 -27.69 -10.33 16.47
N ARG A 586 -28.33 -9.24 16.90
CA ARG A 586 -28.64 -8.99 18.31
C ARG A 586 -29.90 -9.76 18.72
N PRO A 587 -29.96 -10.33 19.94
CA PRO A 587 -28.94 -10.29 20.99
C PRO A 587 -27.87 -11.40 20.92
N TYR A 588 -27.94 -12.30 19.95
CA TYR A 588 -27.25 -13.61 19.95
C TYR A 588 -25.73 -13.56 19.70
N TYR A 589 -25.23 -12.56 18.97
CA TYR A 589 -23.81 -12.48 18.58
C TYR A 589 -22.81 -12.60 19.75
N THR A 590 -23.22 -12.25 20.97
CA THR A 590 -22.38 -12.31 22.17
C THR A 590 -22.15 -13.73 22.69
N ILE A 591 -23.01 -14.69 22.35
CA ILE A 591 -23.01 -16.03 22.95
C ILE A 591 -21.75 -16.80 22.56
N PHE A 592 -21.40 -16.84 21.26
CA PHE A 592 -20.13 -17.45 20.85
C PHE A 592 -18.94 -16.67 21.39
N ARG A 593 -18.92 -15.33 21.30
CA ARG A 593 -17.82 -14.51 21.85
C ARG A 593 -17.55 -14.82 23.32
N ASN A 594 -18.60 -14.88 24.14
CA ASN A 594 -18.49 -15.23 25.55
C ASN A 594 -18.12 -16.70 25.77
N GLY A 595 -18.65 -17.61 24.95
CA GLY A 595 -18.35 -19.04 25.02
C GLY A 595 -16.91 -19.39 24.69
N MET A 596 -16.24 -18.61 23.83
CA MET A 596 -14.83 -18.82 23.48
C MET A 596 -13.84 -18.31 24.53
N LYS A 597 -14.32 -17.55 25.53
CA LYS A 597 -13.46 -17.02 26.60
C LYS A 597 -12.81 -18.15 27.41
N PRO A 598 -11.57 -17.95 27.92
CA PRO A 598 -10.83 -18.96 28.66
C PRO A 598 -11.60 -19.71 29.74
N GLU A 599 -12.43 -18.99 30.48
CA GLU A 599 -13.26 -19.45 31.59
C GLU A 599 -14.52 -20.23 31.18
N ASN A 600 -14.99 -20.07 29.93
CA ASN A 600 -16.28 -20.61 29.47
C ASN A 600 -16.15 -21.75 28.46
N ARG A 601 -15.05 -21.81 27.71
CA ARG A 601 -14.85 -22.77 26.61
C ARG A 601 -15.00 -24.23 27.01
N ASP A 602 -14.60 -24.61 28.22
CA ASP A 602 -14.76 -25.99 28.70
C ASP A 602 -16.23 -26.34 28.95
N LYS A 603 -16.99 -25.42 29.56
CA LYS A 603 -18.43 -25.58 29.80
C LYS A 603 -19.19 -25.68 28.48
N LEU A 604 -18.95 -24.75 27.55
CA LEU A 604 -19.56 -24.77 26.23
C LEU A 604 -19.27 -26.08 25.49
N ALA A 605 -18.00 -26.49 25.44
CA ALA A 605 -17.58 -27.73 24.76
C ALA A 605 -18.21 -28.98 25.41
N SER A 606 -18.32 -29.01 26.74
CA SER A 606 -18.94 -30.11 27.47
C SER A 606 -20.43 -30.22 27.17
N ASN A 607 -21.15 -29.10 27.19
CA ASN A 607 -22.59 -29.09 26.93
C ASN A 607 -22.90 -29.55 25.49
N ILE A 608 -22.13 -29.09 24.51
CA ILE A 608 -22.28 -29.53 23.12
C ILE A 608 -21.97 -31.04 22.98
N ALA A 609 -20.84 -31.50 23.52
CA ALA A 609 -20.45 -32.91 23.44
C ALA A 609 -21.47 -33.85 24.13
N ASN A 610 -21.98 -33.45 25.30
CA ASN A 610 -23.01 -34.18 26.02
C ASN A 610 -24.28 -34.29 25.18
N PHE A 611 -24.76 -33.18 24.59
CA PHE A 611 -25.96 -33.20 23.76
C PHE A 611 -25.82 -34.11 22.52
N VAL A 612 -24.66 -34.10 21.87
CA VAL A 612 -24.33 -34.97 20.73
C VAL A 612 -24.38 -36.45 21.15
N ASN A 613 -23.81 -36.78 22.31
CA ASN A 613 -23.78 -38.15 22.83
C ASN A 613 -25.16 -38.63 23.30
N ASP A 614 -25.88 -37.81 24.07
CA ASP A 614 -27.21 -38.12 24.62
C ASP A 614 -28.24 -38.38 23.52
N ASN A 615 -28.10 -37.67 22.38
CA ASN A 615 -28.97 -37.85 21.21
C ASN A 615 -28.42 -38.85 20.17
N ARG A 616 -27.29 -39.51 20.46
CA ARG A 616 -26.63 -40.49 19.59
C ARG A 616 -26.41 -39.97 18.17
N LEU A 617 -25.98 -38.71 18.06
CA LEU A 617 -25.64 -38.09 16.79
C LEU A 617 -24.27 -38.59 16.30
N ASP A 618 -23.99 -38.37 15.02
CA ASP A 618 -22.78 -38.85 14.35
C ASP A 618 -21.70 -37.75 14.26
N GLY A 619 -22.02 -36.52 14.64
CA GLY A 619 -21.06 -35.43 14.73
C GLY A 619 -21.67 -34.08 15.10
N VAL A 620 -20.82 -33.06 15.09
CA VAL A 620 -21.17 -31.65 15.32
C VAL A 620 -20.47 -30.73 14.31
N ASP A 621 -21.16 -29.67 13.94
CA ASP A 621 -20.64 -28.60 13.10
C ASP A 621 -20.74 -27.26 13.85
N ILE A 622 -19.68 -26.45 13.80
CA ILE A 622 -19.68 -25.12 14.40
C ILE A 622 -19.62 -24.07 13.29
N ASP A 623 -20.75 -23.40 13.08
CA ASP A 623 -20.99 -22.44 12.01
C ASP A 623 -21.02 -21.02 12.60
N TRP A 624 -19.84 -20.54 13.04
CA TRP A 624 -19.71 -19.20 13.62
C TRP A 624 -19.28 -18.17 12.55
N GLU A 625 -20.18 -17.23 12.24
CA GLU A 625 -20.03 -16.24 11.17
C GLU A 625 -19.92 -14.78 11.68
N TYR A 626 -18.74 -14.17 11.81
CA TYR A 626 -17.40 -14.77 11.76
C TYR A 626 -16.55 -14.30 12.95
N PRO A 627 -15.73 -15.18 13.56
CA PRO A 627 -14.76 -14.78 14.58
C PRO A 627 -13.85 -13.66 14.08
N GLY A 628 -13.69 -12.61 14.87
CA GLY A 628 -12.79 -11.51 14.59
C GLY A 628 -13.21 -10.60 13.43
N ALA A 629 -14.44 -10.72 12.91
CA ALA A 629 -14.95 -9.81 11.88
C ALA A 629 -15.11 -8.38 12.44
N PRO A 630 -14.45 -7.37 11.86
CA PRO A 630 -14.43 -6.02 12.43
C PRO A 630 -15.60 -5.12 11.99
N ASP A 631 -16.31 -5.50 10.92
CA ASP A 631 -17.11 -4.60 10.09
C ASP A 631 -18.51 -5.10 9.77
N ILE A 632 -19.02 -6.09 10.51
CA ILE A 632 -20.41 -6.55 10.35
C ILE A 632 -21.35 -5.45 10.89
N PRO A 633 -22.28 -4.92 10.07
CA PRO A 633 -23.19 -3.85 10.49
C PRO A 633 -23.97 -4.19 11.77
N GLY A 634 -24.00 -3.24 12.72
CA GLY A 634 -24.73 -3.40 13.98
C GLY A 634 -23.99 -4.18 15.08
N ILE A 635 -22.84 -4.78 14.77
CA ILE A 635 -21.98 -5.50 15.71
C ILE A 635 -20.74 -4.67 16.06
N PRO A 636 -20.40 -4.52 17.36
CA PRO A 636 -19.13 -3.90 17.72
C PRO A 636 -17.93 -4.77 17.25
N PRO A 637 -16.78 -4.14 16.93
CA PRO A 637 -15.53 -4.87 16.71
C PRO A 637 -15.25 -5.85 17.86
N PRO A 638 -14.50 -6.94 17.60
CA PRO A 638 -14.19 -7.92 18.62
C PRO A 638 -13.49 -7.26 19.82
N ASP A 639 -13.90 -7.64 21.04
CA ASP A 639 -13.28 -7.17 22.29
C ASP A 639 -11.90 -7.80 22.52
N ASN A 640 -11.66 -8.95 21.89
CA ASN A 640 -10.38 -9.64 21.83
C ASN A 640 -9.86 -9.69 20.38
N PRO A 641 -8.69 -9.11 20.07
CA PRO A 641 -8.11 -9.17 18.72
C PRO A 641 -7.78 -10.61 18.27
N ASP A 642 -7.69 -11.58 19.19
CA ASP A 642 -7.36 -12.98 18.94
C ASP A 642 -8.57 -13.95 19.07
N GLU A 643 -9.78 -13.50 18.74
CA GLU A 643 -10.99 -14.35 18.74
C GLU A 643 -10.81 -15.65 17.93
N GLY A 644 -10.12 -15.60 16.78
CA GLY A 644 -9.84 -16.79 15.97
C GLY A 644 -8.93 -17.82 16.66
N THR A 645 -7.95 -17.38 17.44
CA THR A 645 -7.12 -18.26 18.27
C THR A 645 -7.94 -18.89 19.38
N SER A 646 -8.82 -18.10 20.02
CA SER A 646 -9.73 -18.58 21.05
C SER A 646 -10.69 -19.65 20.49
N TYR A 647 -11.18 -19.43 19.27
CA TYR A 647 -12.01 -20.40 18.55
C TYR A 647 -11.27 -21.72 18.30
N ALA A 648 -10.03 -21.67 17.81
CA ALA A 648 -9.23 -22.89 17.60
C ALA A 648 -8.94 -23.65 18.91
N MET A 649 -8.72 -22.93 20.02
CA MET A 649 -8.59 -23.55 21.34
C MET A 649 -9.88 -24.25 21.78
N PHE A 650 -11.04 -23.62 21.57
CA PHE A 650 -12.34 -24.25 21.83
C PHE A 650 -12.54 -25.52 21.00
N LEU A 651 -12.27 -25.49 19.69
CA LEU A 651 -12.40 -26.66 18.81
C LEU A 651 -11.52 -27.83 19.29
N ARG A 652 -10.32 -27.55 19.79
CA ARG A 652 -9.43 -28.56 20.37
C ARG A 652 -10.02 -29.18 21.64
N ILE A 653 -10.64 -28.38 22.52
CA ILE A 653 -11.32 -28.87 23.72
C ILE A 653 -12.54 -29.70 23.33
N LEU A 654 -13.38 -29.21 22.41
CA LEU A 654 -14.54 -29.93 21.91
C LEU A 654 -14.14 -31.28 21.31
N ARG A 655 -13.09 -31.31 20.47
CA ARG A 655 -12.56 -32.58 19.94
C ARG A 655 -12.19 -33.56 21.03
N SER A 656 -11.57 -33.11 22.12
CA SER A 656 -11.17 -33.99 23.24
C SER A 656 -12.34 -34.57 24.03
N LYS A 657 -13.53 -33.96 23.95
CA LYS A 657 -14.75 -34.40 24.62
C LYS A 657 -15.66 -35.25 23.72
N LEU A 658 -15.42 -35.25 22.42
CA LEU A 658 -16.13 -36.10 21.45
C LEU A 658 -15.45 -37.46 21.34
N ASN A 659 -16.24 -38.52 21.20
CA ASN A 659 -15.72 -39.84 20.86
C ASN A 659 -15.09 -39.82 19.46
N SER A 660 -14.09 -40.67 19.23
CA SER A 660 -13.33 -40.70 17.97
C SER A 660 -14.16 -41.08 16.73
N ASP A 661 -15.34 -41.68 16.91
CA ASP A 661 -16.28 -42.00 15.83
C ASP A 661 -17.12 -40.78 15.39
N LYS A 662 -17.15 -39.70 16.20
CA LYS A 662 -17.92 -38.49 15.92
C LYS A 662 -17.15 -37.52 15.05
N SER A 663 -17.80 -37.00 14.01
CA SER A 663 -17.21 -35.93 13.21
C SER A 663 -17.30 -34.59 13.94
N LEU A 664 -16.29 -33.75 13.76
CA LEU A 664 -16.34 -32.32 14.08
C LEU A 664 -15.91 -31.53 12.84
N SER A 665 -16.77 -30.61 12.43
CA SER A 665 -16.55 -29.71 11.30
C SER A 665 -16.80 -28.25 11.69
N ILE A 666 -16.42 -27.37 10.77
CA ILE A 666 -16.77 -25.94 10.84
C ILE A 666 -17.24 -25.45 9.49
N ALA A 667 -18.01 -24.37 9.49
CA ALA A 667 -18.16 -23.53 8.32
C ALA A 667 -17.05 -22.47 8.26
N ALA A 668 -16.54 -22.18 7.07
CA ALA A 668 -15.51 -21.17 6.85
C ALA A 668 -15.85 -20.26 5.65
N PRO A 669 -15.60 -18.95 5.74
CA PRO A 669 -15.93 -18.01 4.68
C PRO A 669 -14.99 -18.15 3.48
N ALA A 670 -15.53 -18.01 2.26
CA ALA A 670 -14.73 -17.92 1.04
C ALA A 670 -14.01 -16.56 0.86
N SER A 671 -14.36 -15.55 1.66
CA SER A 671 -13.73 -14.22 1.61
C SER A 671 -12.40 -14.20 2.36
N TYR A 672 -11.34 -13.67 1.72
CA TYR A 672 -10.06 -13.40 2.38
C TYR A 672 -10.20 -12.56 3.64
N TRP A 673 -11.03 -11.52 3.56
CA TRP A 673 -11.17 -10.53 4.61
C TRP A 673 -11.67 -11.13 5.93
N TYR A 674 -12.57 -12.10 5.85
CA TYR A 674 -13.09 -12.82 7.02
C TYR A 674 -12.20 -14.02 7.37
N LEU A 675 -11.72 -14.78 6.38
CA LEU A 675 -10.93 -15.98 6.63
C LEU A 675 -9.59 -15.67 7.31
N LYS A 676 -8.96 -14.52 7.04
CA LYS A 676 -7.65 -14.13 7.62
C LYS A 676 -7.61 -14.12 9.15
N GLN A 677 -8.77 -14.02 9.79
CA GLN A 677 -8.90 -14.07 11.24
C GLN A 677 -8.85 -15.50 11.80
N PHE A 678 -9.05 -16.52 10.95
CA PHE A 678 -9.03 -17.92 11.34
C PHE A 678 -7.59 -18.45 11.26
N PRO A 679 -7.06 -19.07 12.33
CA PRO A 679 -5.83 -19.87 12.24
C PRO A 679 -6.14 -21.20 11.53
N ILE A 680 -6.56 -21.13 10.26
CA ILE A 680 -7.24 -22.21 9.55
C ILE A 680 -6.35 -23.45 9.39
N ARG A 681 -5.03 -23.28 9.29
CA ARG A 681 -4.05 -24.38 9.27
C ARG A 681 -4.11 -25.21 10.56
N ILE A 682 -4.22 -24.54 11.71
CA ILE A 682 -4.31 -25.18 13.03
C ILE A 682 -5.68 -25.84 13.17
N ILE A 683 -6.74 -25.14 12.77
CA ILE A 683 -8.12 -25.68 12.80
C ILE A 683 -8.21 -26.96 11.96
N ALA A 684 -7.63 -26.97 10.76
CA ALA A 684 -7.63 -28.13 9.86
C ALA A 684 -6.92 -29.37 10.43
N GLN A 685 -6.07 -29.22 11.46
CA GLN A 685 -5.48 -30.36 12.18
C GLN A 685 -6.45 -30.98 13.20
N VAL A 686 -7.46 -30.22 13.64
CA VAL A 686 -8.42 -30.62 14.68
C VAL A 686 -9.73 -31.13 14.09
N VAL A 687 -10.22 -30.49 13.03
CA VAL A 687 -11.52 -30.83 12.39
C VAL A 687 -11.37 -31.94 11.35
N ASP A 688 -12.44 -32.69 11.10
CA ASP A 688 -12.46 -33.75 10.09
C ASP A 688 -12.57 -33.16 8.68
N TYR A 689 -13.43 -32.16 8.53
CA TYR A 689 -13.65 -31.42 7.29
C TYR A 689 -14.10 -29.98 7.57
N ILE A 690 -14.00 -29.12 6.57
CA ILE A 690 -14.41 -27.72 6.58
C ILE A 690 -15.42 -27.54 5.46
N VAL A 691 -16.61 -27.06 5.82
CA VAL A 691 -17.61 -26.61 4.86
C VAL A 691 -17.21 -25.21 4.42
N PHE A 692 -16.74 -25.08 3.18
CA PHE A 692 -16.24 -23.82 2.65
C PHE A 692 -17.36 -23.12 1.88
N MET A 693 -17.80 -21.98 2.40
CA MET A 693 -19.02 -21.29 1.94
C MET A 693 -18.75 -20.51 0.65
N THR A 694 -18.61 -21.23 -0.46
CA THR A 694 -18.39 -20.71 -1.82
C THR A 694 -19.71 -20.32 -2.50
N TYR A 695 -20.52 -19.60 -1.76
CA TYR A 695 -21.80 -19.03 -2.17
C TYR A 695 -21.99 -17.68 -1.50
N ASP A 696 -23.01 -16.93 -1.91
CA ASP A 696 -23.19 -15.54 -1.49
C ASP A 696 -21.93 -14.71 -1.78
N LEU A 697 -21.30 -15.00 -2.91
CA LEU A 697 -20.13 -14.28 -3.39
C LEU A 697 -20.46 -12.84 -3.77
N HIS A 698 -21.73 -12.61 -4.14
CA HIS A 698 -22.32 -11.33 -4.52
C HIS A 698 -23.76 -11.24 -4.00
N GLY A 699 -24.19 -10.02 -3.66
CA GLY A 699 -25.51 -9.77 -3.10
C GLY A 699 -25.79 -8.28 -2.92
N GLN A 700 -26.94 -7.97 -2.32
CA GLN A 700 -27.39 -6.57 -2.12
C GLN A 700 -26.37 -5.72 -1.34
N TRP A 701 -25.63 -6.36 -0.43
CA TRP A 701 -24.57 -5.74 0.38
C TRP A 701 -23.38 -5.22 -0.44
N ASP A 702 -23.25 -5.59 -1.72
CA ASP A 702 -22.23 -5.04 -2.60
C ASP A 702 -22.52 -3.59 -2.99
N SER A 703 -23.77 -3.13 -2.86
CA SER A 703 -24.13 -1.74 -3.15
C SER A 703 -23.25 -0.77 -2.36
N THR A 704 -22.68 0.21 -3.04
CA THR A 704 -21.70 1.20 -2.51
C THR A 704 -20.34 0.65 -2.09
N ASN A 705 -20.13 -0.67 -2.13
CA ASN A 705 -18.85 -1.27 -1.80
C ASN A 705 -17.91 -1.25 -3.01
N THR A 706 -16.98 -0.30 -3.01
CA THR A 706 -15.95 -0.15 -4.05
C THR A 706 -15.00 -1.36 -4.15
N TRP A 707 -14.95 -2.23 -3.14
CA TRP A 707 -14.09 -3.41 -3.09
C TRP A 707 -14.79 -4.67 -3.62
N ALA A 708 -16.11 -4.62 -3.84
CA ALA A 708 -16.90 -5.75 -4.33
C ALA A 708 -16.60 -6.10 -5.80
N ASN A 709 -16.36 -5.10 -6.68
CA ASN A 709 -15.90 -5.31 -8.07
C ASN A 709 -14.82 -4.27 -8.55
N PRO A 710 -13.57 -4.54 -9.07
CA PRO A 710 -12.72 -3.41 -9.51
C PRO A 710 -13.26 -2.84 -10.84
N SER A 711 -14.08 -3.62 -11.53
CA SER A 711 -14.80 -3.24 -12.74
C SER A 711 -16.16 -2.60 -12.43
N CYS A 712 -16.63 -2.64 -11.17
CA CYS A 712 -17.84 -1.95 -10.70
C CYS A 712 -17.55 -1.09 -9.46
N PRO A 713 -17.02 0.13 -9.63
CA PRO A 713 -16.69 1.00 -8.49
C PRO A 713 -17.89 1.36 -7.61
N SER A 714 -19.10 1.36 -8.15
CA SER A 714 -20.34 1.59 -7.39
C SER A 714 -20.82 0.34 -6.64
N GLY A 715 -20.22 -0.82 -6.91
CA GLY A 715 -20.53 -2.11 -6.28
C GLY A 715 -21.87 -2.73 -6.71
N ASN A 716 -22.81 -1.94 -7.24
CA ASN A 716 -24.16 -2.37 -7.58
C ASN A 716 -24.31 -3.03 -8.97
N CYS A 717 -23.31 -3.78 -9.44
CA CYS A 717 -23.43 -4.51 -10.70
C CYS A 717 -24.09 -5.88 -10.49
N LEU A 718 -24.93 -6.31 -11.44
CA LEU A 718 -25.53 -7.64 -11.44
C LEU A 718 -24.45 -8.70 -11.52
N ARG A 719 -24.39 -9.62 -10.55
CA ARG A 719 -23.39 -10.69 -10.51
C ARG A 719 -23.99 -11.96 -9.93
N SER A 720 -23.50 -13.09 -10.44
CA SER A 720 -23.87 -14.41 -9.92
C SER A 720 -23.20 -14.64 -8.57
N HIS A 721 -23.99 -15.02 -7.57
CA HIS A 721 -23.48 -15.37 -6.24
C HIS A 721 -22.82 -16.76 -6.16
N VAL A 722 -22.84 -17.53 -7.26
CA VAL A 722 -22.27 -18.89 -7.39
C VAL A 722 -21.33 -19.02 -8.58
N ASN A 723 -20.57 -17.97 -8.87
CA ASN A 723 -19.64 -17.91 -10.00
C ASN A 723 -18.48 -18.94 -9.86
N LEU A 724 -18.37 -19.90 -10.78
CA LEU A 724 -17.35 -20.94 -10.76
C LEU A 724 -15.92 -20.37 -10.82
N THR A 725 -15.68 -19.29 -11.57
CA THR A 725 -14.35 -18.65 -11.61
C THR A 725 -13.96 -18.12 -10.23
N GLU A 726 -14.92 -17.59 -9.47
CA GLU A 726 -14.70 -17.13 -8.11
C GLU A 726 -14.62 -18.27 -7.10
N THR A 727 -15.38 -19.35 -7.29
CA THR A 727 -15.29 -20.57 -6.48
C THR A 727 -13.96 -21.27 -6.66
N LEU A 728 -13.50 -21.44 -7.91
CA LEU A 728 -12.15 -21.90 -8.20
C LEU A 728 -11.13 -20.94 -7.62
N SER A 729 -11.35 -19.63 -7.82
CA SER A 729 -10.56 -18.59 -7.18
C SER A 729 -10.65 -18.64 -5.68
N ALA A 730 -11.63 -19.27 -5.04
CA ALA A 730 -11.70 -19.46 -3.59
C ALA A 730 -10.82 -20.61 -3.10
N LEU A 731 -10.66 -21.62 -3.97
CA LEU A 731 -9.88 -22.82 -3.74
C LEU A 731 -8.39 -22.62 -4.08
N VAL A 732 -8.08 -21.92 -5.20
CA VAL A 732 -6.76 -21.38 -5.62
C VAL A 732 -6.82 -20.23 -6.64
N PRO A 733 -5.81 -19.35 -6.77
CA PRO A 733 -6.03 -18.10 -7.45
C PRO A 733 -5.81 -18.32 -8.94
N ARG A 734 -6.83 -18.15 -9.80
CA ARG A 734 -6.69 -18.41 -11.25
C ARG A 734 -6.63 -17.11 -12.06
N SER A 735 -5.93 -17.12 -13.20
CA SER A 735 -5.89 -16.00 -14.15
C SER A 735 -7.07 -16.03 -15.14
N ALA A 736 -7.34 -14.83 -15.70
CA ALA A 736 -8.34 -14.42 -16.70
C ALA A 736 -9.68 -13.89 -16.15
N SER A 737 -9.61 -12.66 -15.63
CA SER A 737 -10.71 -11.75 -15.29
C SER A 737 -11.57 -12.11 -14.07
N THR A 738 -11.42 -11.29 -13.03
CA THR A 738 -12.39 -11.02 -11.95
C THR A 738 -12.32 -11.95 -10.72
N TYR A 739 -12.03 -11.32 -9.56
CA TYR A 739 -12.16 -11.75 -8.16
C TYR A 739 -11.28 -12.83 -7.53
N SER A 740 -10.37 -12.32 -6.69
CA SER A 740 -9.46 -13.01 -5.78
C SER A 740 -10.17 -13.62 -4.58
N LYS A 741 -10.15 -14.94 -4.40
CA LYS A 741 -10.62 -15.57 -3.15
C LYS A 741 -9.74 -16.71 -2.63
N SER A 742 -8.51 -16.89 -3.10
CA SER A 742 -7.89 -18.21 -2.96
C SER A 742 -7.02 -18.32 -1.75
N LEU A 743 -7.44 -19.15 -0.84
CA LEU A 743 -6.81 -19.09 0.46
C LEU A 743 -6.66 -20.43 1.10
N ILE A 744 -7.70 -21.27 1.08
CA ILE A 744 -7.76 -22.32 2.09
C ILE A 744 -6.69 -23.40 1.89
N THR A 745 -6.42 -23.84 0.65
CA THR A 745 -5.41 -24.86 0.37
C THR A 745 -3.98 -24.33 0.56
N LYS A 746 -3.72 -23.11 0.09
CA LYS A 746 -2.43 -22.41 0.25
C LYS A 746 -2.13 -22.02 1.70
N ALA A 747 -3.16 -21.73 2.48
CA ALA A 747 -3.08 -21.53 3.93
C ALA A 747 -2.70 -22.82 4.68
N GLY A 748 -2.65 -23.96 3.99
CA GLY A 748 -2.19 -25.24 4.53
C GLY A 748 -3.30 -26.20 4.91
N VAL A 749 -4.54 -25.98 4.47
CA VAL A 749 -5.62 -26.96 4.63
C VAL A 749 -5.46 -28.05 3.57
N PRO A 750 -5.41 -29.34 3.96
CA PRO A 750 -5.41 -30.43 2.99
C PRO A 750 -6.68 -30.38 2.12
N SER A 751 -6.52 -30.48 0.80
CA SER A 751 -7.66 -30.41 -0.13
C SER A 751 -8.72 -31.49 0.12
N SER A 752 -8.34 -32.63 0.69
CA SER A 752 -9.27 -33.71 1.09
C SER A 752 -10.19 -33.37 2.26
N LYS A 753 -9.93 -32.27 2.97
CA LYS A 753 -10.78 -31.77 4.07
C LYS A 753 -11.71 -30.64 3.65
N VAL A 754 -11.63 -30.14 2.42
CA VAL A 754 -12.44 -29.00 1.97
C VAL A 754 -13.70 -29.53 1.28
N ILE A 755 -14.88 -29.16 1.79
CA ILE A 755 -16.17 -29.40 1.16
C ILE A 755 -16.62 -28.10 0.50
N VAL A 756 -16.74 -28.10 -0.82
CA VAL A 756 -17.15 -26.92 -1.61
C VAL A 756 -18.65 -26.73 -1.46
N GLY A 757 -19.05 -25.54 -1.01
CA GLY A 757 -20.46 -25.15 -0.88
C GLY A 757 -21.11 -24.92 -2.25
N VAL A 758 -22.33 -25.42 -2.41
CA VAL A 758 -23.21 -25.16 -3.55
C VAL A 758 -24.60 -24.78 -3.04
N THR A 759 -25.31 -23.91 -3.76
CA THR A 759 -26.60 -23.40 -3.28
C THR A 759 -27.78 -24.17 -3.85
N SER A 760 -28.89 -24.14 -3.09
CA SER A 760 -30.23 -24.52 -3.55
C SER A 760 -31.15 -23.30 -3.62
N TYR A 761 -30.60 -22.13 -3.92
CA TYR A 761 -31.28 -20.84 -4.03
C TYR A 761 -30.47 -19.89 -4.92
N GLY A 762 -31.11 -18.81 -5.36
CA GLY A 762 -30.51 -17.70 -6.08
C GLY A 762 -30.62 -16.38 -5.31
N ARG A 763 -29.71 -15.44 -5.59
CA ARG A 763 -29.83 -14.04 -5.17
C ARG A 763 -30.52 -13.24 -6.28
N SER A 764 -31.57 -12.51 -5.92
CA SER A 764 -32.34 -11.66 -6.85
C SER A 764 -32.03 -10.19 -6.64
N PHE A 765 -32.28 -9.38 -7.66
CA PHE A 765 -32.01 -7.95 -7.67
C PHE A 765 -33.08 -7.24 -8.48
N GLN A 766 -33.49 -6.03 -8.09
CA GLN A 766 -34.25 -5.19 -9.01
C GLN A 766 -33.28 -4.44 -9.92
N MET A 767 -33.50 -4.54 -11.22
CA MET A 767 -32.65 -3.97 -12.25
C MET A 767 -32.92 -2.47 -12.41
N VAL A 768 -31.86 -1.68 -12.62
CA VAL A 768 -31.99 -0.25 -12.96
C VAL A 768 -32.59 -0.08 -14.36
N ASP A 769 -32.14 -0.89 -15.32
CA ASP A 769 -32.64 -0.93 -16.68
C ASP A 769 -33.14 -2.35 -17.00
N PRO A 770 -34.46 -2.56 -17.07
CA PRO A 770 -35.10 -3.83 -17.42
C PRO A 770 -34.62 -4.48 -18.72
N SER A 771 -34.05 -3.68 -19.65
CA SER A 771 -33.54 -4.17 -20.93
C SER A 771 -32.08 -4.62 -20.88
N CYS A 772 -31.34 -4.22 -19.84
CA CYS A 772 -29.91 -4.52 -19.70
C CYS A 772 -29.71 -5.87 -19.00
N THR A 773 -29.29 -6.89 -19.73
CA THR A 773 -28.98 -8.21 -19.14
C THR A 773 -27.48 -8.46 -19.16
N GLY A 774 -26.92 -8.91 -18.03
CA GLY A 774 -25.51 -9.32 -17.91
C GLY A 774 -24.70 -8.58 -16.84
N PRO A 775 -23.40 -8.93 -16.70
CA PRO A 775 -22.59 -8.60 -15.52
C PRO A 775 -22.13 -7.14 -15.40
N ASN A 776 -22.42 -6.32 -16.41
CA ASN A 776 -22.13 -4.89 -16.45
C ASN A 776 -23.38 -4.02 -16.23
N CYS A 777 -24.55 -4.65 -16.06
CA CYS A 777 -25.80 -3.98 -15.75
C CYS A 777 -25.89 -3.74 -14.24
N PHE A 778 -26.77 -2.83 -13.82
CA PHE A 778 -26.85 -2.35 -12.44
C PHE A 778 -28.15 -2.73 -11.77
N PHE A 779 -28.10 -2.89 -10.45
CA PHE A 779 -29.27 -3.06 -9.60
C PHE A 779 -29.57 -1.82 -8.72
N THR A 780 -30.82 -1.71 -8.28
CA THR A 780 -31.33 -0.66 -7.38
C THR A 780 -31.22 -1.07 -5.91
N GLY A 781 -31.42 -0.11 -5.00
CA GLY A 781 -31.39 -0.36 -3.57
C GLY A 781 -30.00 -0.33 -2.94
N GLY A 782 -29.97 -0.31 -1.61
CA GLY A 782 -28.78 -0.21 -0.77
C GLY A 782 -28.50 -1.48 0.05
N PRO A 783 -27.40 -1.49 0.83
CA PRO A 783 -26.99 -2.64 1.64
C PRO A 783 -27.86 -2.88 2.88
N GLU A 784 -28.83 -2.00 3.16
CA GLU A 784 -29.69 -2.08 4.33
C GLU A 784 -30.77 -3.18 4.19
N VAL A 785 -31.12 -3.79 5.32
CA VAL A 785 -32.14 -4.85 5.36
C VAL A 785 -33.47 -4.30 4.87
N GLY A 786 -34.04 -4.93 3.84
CA GLY A 786 -35.31 -4.54 3.24
C GLY A 786 -35.20 -3.55 2.08
N ASP A 787 -34.01 -3.03 1.78
CA ASP A 787 -33.77 -2.06 0.70
C ASP A 787 -33.23 -2.72 -0.58
N SER A 788 -33.66 -3.96 -0.88
CA SER A 788 -33.17 -4.68 -2.07
C SER A 788 -33.85 -4.26 -3.38
N GLY A 789 -35.04 -3.67 -3.31
CA GLY A 789 -35.89 -3.42 -4.48
C GLY A 789 -36.45 -4.70 -5.15
N ALA A 790 -35.77 -5.85 -5.01
CA ALA A 790 -36.15 -7.12 -5.58
C ALA A 790 -37.48 -7.65 -5.02
N MET A 791 -38.26 -8.30 -5.87
CA MET A 791 -39.51 -8.95 -5.53
C MET A 791 -39.25 -10.16 -4.64
N LYS A 792 -40.05 -10.28 -3.58
CA LYS A 792 -40.01 -11.40 -2.65
C LYS A 792 -40.55 -12.67 -3.32
N GLY A 793 -39.91 -13.81 -3.04
CA GLY A 793 -40.50 -15.12 -3.33
C GLY A 793 -41.81 -15.33 -2.56
N ARG A 794 -42.76 -16.07 -3.14
CA ARG A 794 -44.09 -16.27 -2.54
C ARG A 794 -44.05 -17.11 -1.26
N CYS A 795 -43.10 -18.04 -1.13
CA CYS A 795 -42.96 -18.93 0.02
C CYS A 795 -41.78 -18.52 0.92
N THR A 796 -40.67 -18.06 0.32
CA THR A 796 -39.50 -17.59 1.08
C THR A 796 -39.70 -16.19 1.66
N ALA A 797 -40.61 -15.40 1.08
CA ALA A 797 -41.04 -14.08 1.57
C ALA A 797 -39.89 -13.09 1.85
N THR A 798 -38.74 -13.27 1.20
CA THR A 798 -37.50 -12.50 1.43
C THR A 798 -37.05 -11.85 0.13
N ALA A 799 -36.82 -10.53 0.14
CA ALA A 799 -36.34 -9.82 -1.02
C ALA A 799 -34.84 -10.11 -1.20
N GLY A 800 -34.40 -10.30 -2.44
CA GLY A 800 -33.01 -10.64 -2.75
C GLY A 800 -32.65 -12.11 -2.54
N TYR A 801 -33.63 -12.98 -2.28
CA TYR A 801 -33.46 -14.42 -2.09
C TYR A 801 -34.64 -15.18 -2.70
N ILE A 802 -34.37 -16.14 -3.58
CA ILE A 802 -35.40 -17.00 -4.18
C ILE A 802 -34.93 -18.45 -4.10
N SER A 803 -35.74 -19.35 -3.52
CA SER A 803 -35.40 -20.77 -3.43
C SER A 803 -35.37 -21.46 -4.80
N ASN A 804 -34.63 -22.57 -4.96
CA ASN A 804 -34.62 -23.29 -6.25
C ASN A 804 -36.00 -23.79 -6.68
N ALA A 805 -36.89 -24.09 -5.73
CA ALA A 805 -38.26 -24.47 -6.04
C ALA A 805 -39.04 -23.30 -6.65
N GLU A 806 -38.92 -22.11 -6.07
CA GLU A 806 -39.51 -20.88 -6.62
C GLU A 806 -38.87 -20.48 -7.96
N ILE A 807 -37.55 -20.62 -8.11
CA ILE A 807 -36.86 -20.37 -9.39
C ILE A 807 -37.45 -21.25 -10.50
N LYS A 808 -37.67 -22.55 -10.22
CA LYS A 808 -38.29 -23.47 -11.18
C LYS A 808 -39.73 -23.08 -11.53
N GLU A 809 -40.51 -22.67 -10.53
CA GLU A 809 -41.88 -22.18 -10.75
C GLU A 809 -41.90 -20.91 -11.61
N ILE A 810 -41.02 -19.94 -11.31
CA ILE A 810 -40.90 -18.67 -12.05
C ILE A 810 -40.43 -18.93 -13.48
N ALA A 811 -39.42 -19.78 -13.67
CA ALA A 811 -38.90 -20.13 -15.00
C ALA A 811 -39.94 -20.81 -15.90
N ALA A 812 -40.92 -21.51 -15.31
CA ALA A 812 -42.03 -22.12 -16.04
C ALA A 812 -43.18 -21.13 -16.32
N GLY A 813 -43.18 -19.96 -15.69
CA GLY A 813 -44.21 -18.93 -15.83
C GLY A 813 -44.03 -18.06 -17.09
N PRO A 814 -45.08 -17.34 -17.52
CA PRO A 814 -44.99 -16.42 -18.64
C PRO A 814 -44.07 -15.23 -18.31
N GLY A 815 -43.24 -14.84 -19.27
CA GLY A 815 -42.39 -13.64 -19.16
C GLY A 815 -41.02 -13.86 -18.50
N ALA A 816 -40.74 -15.06 -17.98
CA ALA A 816 -39.39 -15.42 -17.55
C ALA A 816 -38.48 -15.66 -18.76
N LYS A 817 -37.24 -15.16 -18.67
CA LYS A 817 -36.18 -15.42 -19.65
C LYS A 817 -34.97 -15.96 -18.91
N THR A 818 -34.36 -17.01 -19.44
CA THR A 818 -33.22 -17.68 -18.83
C THR A 818 -32.03 -17.73 -19.77
N TRP A 819 -30.84 -17.62 -19.20
CA TRP A 819 -29.57 -17.70 -19.90
C TRP A 819 -28.59 -18.54 -19.08
N PHE A 820 -27.61 -19.11 -19.78
CA PHE A 820 -26.48 -19.79 -19.17
C PHE A 820 -25.20 -19.04 -19.54
N ASP A 821 -24.50 -18.54 -18.53
CA ASP A 821 -23.18 -17.95 -18.70
C ASP A 821 -22.13 -19.05 -18.56
N LYS A 822 -21.51 -19.39 -19.70
CA LYS A 822 -20.50 -20.45 -19.79
C LYS A 822 -19.23 -20.11 -19.01
N ASP A 823 -18.86 -18.83 -18.91
CA ASP A 823 -17.61 -18.43 -18.29
C ASP A 823 -17.68 -18.55 -16.77
N SER A 824 -18.81 -18.15 -16.17
CA SER A 824 -19.07 -18.31 -14.74
C SER A 824 -19.74 -19.64 -14.35
N ASP A 825 -20.08 -20.48 -15.33
CA ASP A 825 -20.87 -21.72 -15.17
C ASP A 825 -22.14 -21.49 -14.34
N SER A 826 -22.87 -20.41 -14.64
CA SER A 826 -24.03 -19.99 -13.85
C SER A 826 -25.28 -19.74 -14.70
N ASN A 827 -26.44 -20.00 -14.10
CA ASN A 827 -27.73 -19.70 -14.71
C ASN A 827 -28.20 -18.32 -14.26
N ILE A 828 -28.67 -17.53 -15.22
CA ILE A 828 -29.23 -16.19 -14.99
C ILE A 828 -30.68 -16.21 -15.46
N MET A 829 -31.56 -15.56 -14.72
CA MET A 829 -32.97 -15.42 -15.08
C MET A 829 -33.40 -13.98 -14.87
N THR A 830 -34.26 -13.49 -15.76
CA THR A 830 -35.05 -12.27 -15.52
C THR A 830 -36.53 -12.60 -15.56
N TYR A 831 -37.33 -11.95 -14.72
CA TYR A 831 -38.76 -12.17 -14.62
C TYR A 831 -39.51 -10.89 -14.22
N ASN A 832 -40.83 -10.85 -14.45
CA ASN A 832 -41.72 -9.74 -14.08
C ASN A 832 -41.29 -8.33 -14.55
N GLY A 833 -40.48 -8.25 -15.61
CA GLY A 833 -40.03 -7.00 -16.21
C GLY A 833 -38.62 -6.60 -15.77
N ASP A 834 -38.37 -6.50 -14.47
CA ASP A 834 -37.17 -5.86 -13.90
C ASP A 834 -36.48 -6.65 -12.77
N ASN A 835 -36.79 -7.94 -12.59
CA ASN A 835 -36.21 -8.79 -11.54
C ASN A 835 -35.34 -9.91 -12.08
#